data_AF-A0A6P8IP82-F1
#
_entry.id   AF-A0A6P8IP82-F1
#
_cell.length_a   1.000
_cell.length_b   1.000
_cell.length_c   1.000
_cell.angle_alpha   90.00
_cell.angle_beta   90.00
_cell.angle_gamma   90.00
#
_symmetry.space_group_name_H-M   'P 1'
#
loop_
_entity.id
_entity.type
_entity.pdbx_description
1 polymer ?
#
loop_
_entity_poly.entity_id
_entity_poly.type
_entity_poly.pdbx_seq_one_letter_code
_entity_poly.pdbx_strand_id
1 'polypeptide(L)'
;MSLERCARLGILVVITIHIVSSLDLFSTMDLARDSIIKHSTFQTMGLRAVVVGRGKSGSTLTSSAVNHYSNKFLQVLNEIERGIAEGSQRGSRNSQQKLKLLKTSIQEAVKKKMYQFARNQLGRAFYLIHKNASTTGRSRRHRRASVASTVSTFVRDIKTSLPIDKYDEFFAVDGEVTLTFAIDTTGSMADEIAAAKQIAIDVINIKRNKPVNYILSPFGDPEMGPITFRDKSENASFVSDINNLKAKGGGDCPELTFQGIREALNEAPETGSPLYVFTDASAKDNDLVDDVIDFAMNLDITVNFFITGSGYPCRAGDTNFAKLAQATSGRVLRFKNANEMLKMSNYIGKSLPGFNIITTGSSPLAKRKRRSSGNKTYKFPIDESVETMLVCFNSDTRNDGRGVVLKDPSGTVITSEKVSLSTTTLYEIKTPEIGQWSLQISPSVISGKYTFDVKSTSEAIVDFSHYFLVTIQRPRSKVEIYTSNPIIGKSSELFINVVGAGTINRHTLKLELITEHNQHIQNVNLTSNDTDGKRYIATFLPPTRPLKLKIKGITKHGNPFERISHYIIQPKSVLLGLFFCKTENTIKRGGKSTTVFRLYNAAPVDKDLVIKVRDKRGFAQPLRRTRRRIRRGRMGFFSVSFRAPTNVAIGTDNTATVIVLVNNGEEKLIETIQMNVIP
;
A
#
# COMPACT_ATOMS: atom_id res chain seq x y z
N MET A 1 9.49 33.24 42.17
CA MET A 1 8.51 33.16 41.06
C MET A 1 9.12 33.77 39.79
N SER A 2 9.45 32.95 38.76
CA SER A 2 9.28 33.27 37.32
C SER A 2 10.19 32.51 36.33
N LEU A 3 11.03 31.55 36.73
CA LEU A 3 11.73 30.69 35.75
C LEU A 3 10.87 29.53 35.21
N GLU A 4 9.85 29.07 35.97
CA GLU A 4 8.91 28.03 35.51
C GLU A 4 7.83 28.54 34.54
N ARG A 5 7.56 29.85 34.46
CA ARG A 5 6.56 30.40 33.54
C ARG A 5 7.09 30.53 32.09
N CYS A 6 8.38 30.80 31.89
CA CYS A 6 8.96 30.89 30.55
C CYS A 6 9.12 29.53 29.84
N ALA A 7 9.43 28.46 30.58
CA ALA A 7 9.51 27.11 30.01
C ALA A 7 8.13 26.58 29.60
N ARG A 8 7.07 26.89 30.38
CA ARG A 8 5.68 26.55 30.01
C ARG A 8 5.18 27.36 28.82
N LEU A 9 5.48 28.66 28.72
CA LEU A 9 5.09 29.48 27.56
C LEU A 9 5.81 29.08 26.26
N GLY A 10 7.10 28.72 26.31
CA GLY A 10 7.83 28.25 25.13
C GLY A 10 7.28 26.93 24.56
N ILE A 11 6.94 25.99 25.44
CA ILE A 11 6.32 24.71 25.05
C ILE A 11 4.89 24.93 24.56
N LEU A 12 4.10 25.79 25.21
CA LEU A 12 2.73 26.09 24.78
C LEU A 12 2.70 26.79 23.41
N VAL A 13 3.58 27.75 23.15
CA VAL A 13 3.64 28.48 21.87
C VAL A 13 4.10 27.57 20.73
N VAL A 14 5.07 26.69 20.95
CA VAL A 14 5.53 25.72 19.93
C VAL A 14 4.45 24.66 19.64
N ILE A 15 3.76 24.15 20.66
CA ILE A 15 2.61 23.24 20.51
C ILE A 15 1.46 23.96 19.78
N THR A 16 1.14 25.20 20.15
CA THR A 16 0.06 25.98 19.52
C THR A 16 0.36 26.28 18.05
N ILE A 17 1.60 26.61 17.68
CA ILE A 17 2.00 26.86 16.29
C ILE A 17 1.98 25.56 15.45
N HIS A 18 2.42 24.42 16.00
CA HIS A 18 2.32 23.11 15.31
C HIS A 18 0.87 22.66 15.12
N ILE A 19 0.02 22.87 16.13
CA ILE A 19 -1.41 22.58 16.06
C ILE A 19 -2.08 23.49 15.01
N VAL A 20 -1.74 24.78 14.93
CA VAL A 20 -2.32 25.70 13.95
C VAL A 20 -1.92 25.36 12.51
N SER A 21 -0.68 24.96 12.24
CA SER A 21 -0.25 24.57 10.88
C SER A 21 -0.82 23.23 10.40
N SER A 22 -0.96 22.25 11.31
CA SER A 22 -1.60 20.96 11.01
C SER A 22 -3.12 21.09 10.84
N LEU A 23 -3.78 21.92 11.66
CA LEU A 23 -5.21 22.24 11.53
C LEU A 23 -5.57 22.89 10.19
N ASP A 24 -4.70 23.77 9.66
CA ASP A 24 -4.91 24.40 8.36
C ASP A 24 -4.72 23.43 7.18
N LEU A 25 -3.82 22.46 7.32
CA LEU A 25 -3.63 21.38 6.34
C LEU A 25 -4.80 20.40 6.36
N PHE A 26 -5.26 19.99 7.55
CA PHE A 26 -6.43 19.14 7.73
C PHE A 26 -7.70 19.77 7.17
N SER A 27 -7.89 21.07 7.39
CA SER A 27 -9.01 21.79 6.75
C SER A 27 -8.92 21.77 5.23
N THR A 28 -7.73 21.72 4.63
CA THR A 28 -7.56 21.64 3.18
C THR A 28 -7.88 20.24 2.67
N MET A 29 -7.47 19.21 3.41
CA MET A 29 -7.84 17.82 3.14
C MET A 29 -9.36 17.62 3.15
N ASP A 30 -10.05 18.20 4.14
CA ASP A 30 -11.52 18.12 4.23
C ASP A 30 -12.19 18.79 3.03
N LEU A 31 -11.75 19.99 2.66
CA LEU A 31 -12.28 20.70 1.48
C LEU A 31 -12.01 19.96 0.18
N ALA A 32 -10.83 19.35 0.04
CA ALA A 32 -10.50 18.50 -1.11
C ALA A 32 -11.43 17.29 -1.19
N ARG A 33 -11.60 16.59 -0.07
CA ARG A 33 -12.50 15.44 0.06
C ARG A 33 -13.94 15.81 -0.29
N ASP A 34 -14.50 16.84 0.34
CA ASP A 34 -15.87 17.31 0.10
C ASP A 34 -16.08 17.68 -1.37
N SER A 35 -15.07 18.33 -1.98
CA SER A 35 -15.12 18.69 -3.39
C SER A 35 -15.09 17.48 -4.31
N ILE A 36 -14.23 16.49 -4.05
CA ILE A 36 -14.16 15.27 -4.86
C ILE A 36 -15.51 14.54 -4.79
N ILE A 37 -16.02 14.34 -3.57
CA ILE A 37 -17.33 13.71 -3.33
C ILE A 37 -18.44 14.45 -4.08
N LYS A 38 -18.49 15.78 -3.98
CA LYS A 38 -19.51 16.60 -4.67
C LYS A 38 -19.52 16.40 -6.20
N HIS A 39 -18.36 16.11 -6.79
CA HIS A 39 -18.19 16.01 -8.25
C HIS A 39 -18.11 14.55 -8.76
N SER A 40 -18.14 13.54 -7.89
CA SER A 40 -18.18 12.11 -8.26
C SER A 40 -19.62 11.62 -8.44
N THR A 41 -19.85 10.65 -9.34
CA THR A 41 -21.16 10.02 -9.51
C THR A 41 -21.26 8.77 -8.64
N PHE A 42 -21.91 8.89 -7.47
CA PHE A 42 -22.19 7.71 -6.64
C PHE A 42 -23.54 7.10 -7.02
N GLN A 43 -23.58 5.78 -7.19
CA GLN A 43 -24.85 5.05 -7.25
C GLN A 43 -25.45 5.00 -5.84
N THR A 44 -26.66 5.52 -5.65
CA THR A 44 -27.46 5.26 -4.45
C THR A 44 -27.92 3.80 -4.47
N MET A 45 -27.18 2.89 -3.83
CA MET A 45 -27.71 1.57 -3.52
C MET A 45 -28.68 1.70 -2.34
N GLY A 46 -29.96 1.49 -2.61
CA GLY A 46 -30.99 1.44 -1.58
C GLY A 46 -30.70 0.31 -0.59
N LEU A 47 -30.58 0.66 0.70
CA LEU A 47 -30.47 -0.31 1.78
C LEU A 47 -31.66 -1.27 1.73
N ARG A 48 -31.40 -2.58 1.73
CA ARG A 48 -32.38 -3.57 2.17
C ARG A 48 -32.67 -3.29 3.64
N ALA A 49 -33.88 -2.81 3.93
CA ALA A 49 -34.36 -2.65 5.29
C ALA A 49 -34.30 -4.00 6.02
N VAL A 50 -33.51 -4.08 7.09
CA VAL A 50 -33.64 -5.16 8.07
C VAL A 50 -34.87 -4.82 8.91
N VAL A 51 -35.98 -5.52 8.65
CA VAL A 51 -37.19 -5.43 9.47
C VAL A 51 -36.88 -6.11 10.81
N VAL A 52 -36.67 -5.32 11.86
CA VAL A 52 -36.67 -5.83 13.24
C VAL A 52 -38.13 -6.00 13.67
N GLY A 53 -38.50 -7.23 14.03
CA GLY A 53 -39.88 -7.62 14.30
C GLY A 53 -40.50 -6.99 15.56
N ARG A 54 -41.72 -6.47 15.36
CA ARG A 54 -42.89 -6.26 16.25
C ARG A 54 -42.70 -6.07 17.76
N GLY A 55 -42.93 -4.82 18.19
CA GLY A 55 -43.55 -4.45 19.47
C GLY A 55 -44.36 -3.15 19.28
N LYS A 56 -45.62 -3.14 19.72
CA LYS A 56 -46.61 -2.07 19.44
C LYS A 56 -46.18 -0.69 19.99
N SER A 57 -45.92 0.25 19.08
CA SER A 57 -46.31 1.68 19.08
C SER A 57 -45.24 2.54 18.39
N GLY A 58 -45.64 3.22 17.31
CA GLY A 58 -44.92 4.34 16.67
C GLY A 58 -43.46 4.13 16.25
N SER A 59 -43.20 3.47 15.10
CA SER A 59 -41.87 3.49 14.48
C SER A 59 -41.70 4.70 13.55
N THR A 60 -40.98 5.73 13.99
CA THR A 60 -40.52 6.82 13.12
C THR A 60 -39.34 6.33 12.28
N LEU A 61 -39.55 6.10 10.98
CA LEU A 61 -38.49 5.82 10.02
C LEU A 61 -37.61 7.05 9.86
N THR A 62 -36.46 7.08 10.52
CA THR A 62 -35.38 8.03 10.23
C THR A 62 -34.38 7.35 9.31
N SER A 63 -34.64 7.38 7.99
CA SER A 63 -33.61 7.02 7.01
C SER A 63 -32.61 8.17 6.90
N SER A 64 -31.57 8.18 7.74
CA SER A 64 -30.37 8.93 7.39
C SER A 64 -29.68 8.18 6.25
N ALA A 65 -29.75 8.73 5.04
CA ALA A 65 -29.00 8.21 3.90
C ALA A 65 -27.52 8.41 4.20
N VAL A 66 -26.85 7.37 4.68
CA VAL A 66 -25.39 7.34 4.78
C VAL A 66 -24.87 7.03 3.38
N ASN A 67 -24.20 7.99 2.74
CA ASN A 67 -23.51 7.75 1.48
C ASN A 67 -22.51 6.60 1.68
N HIS A 68 -22.76 5.46 1.04
CA HIS A 68 -21.88 4.30 1.10
C HIS A 68 -20.78 4.47 0.04
N TYR A 69 -19.61 4.92 0.47
CA TYR A 69 -18.43 5.02 -0.40
C TYR A 69 -17.72 3.66 -0.47
N SER A 70 -17.19 3.29 -1.64
CA SER A 70 -16.33 2.11 -1.74
C SER A 70 -15.06 2.31 -0.89
N ASN A 71 -14.54 1.24 -0.28
CA ASN A 71 -13.29 1.33 0.49
C ASN A 71 -12.12 1.81 -0.36
N LYS A 72 -12.11 1.43 -1.64
CA LYS A 72 -11.10 1.86 -2.60
C LYS A 72 -11.14 3.38 -2.81
N PHE A 73 -12.32 3.97 -2.96
CA PHE A 73 -12.48 5.42 -3.02
C PHE A 73 -11.93 6.10 -1.75
N LEU A 74 -12.20 5.53 -0.58
CA LEU A 74 -11.66 6.05 0.69
C LEU A 74 -10.12 5.93 0.77
N GLN A 75 -9.54 4.86 0.25
CA GLN A 75 -8.07 4.73 0.12
C GLN A 75 -7.49 5.76 -0.85
N VAL A 76 -8.16 6.02 -1.97
CA VAL A 76 -7.76 7.06 -2.93
C VAL A 76 -7.79 8.45 -2.30
N LEU A 77 -8.79 8.75 -1.48
CA LEU A 77 -8.82 10.00 -0.72
C LEU A 77 -7.61 10.12 0.21
N ASN A 78 -7.27 9.06 0.95
CA ASN A 78 -6.08 9.02 1.81
C ASN A 78 -4.78 9.23 1.01
N GLU A 79 -4.69 8.70 -0.20
CA GLU A 79 -3.55 8.90 -1.11
C GLU A 79 -3.41 10.37 -1.51
N ILE A 80 -4.52 11.04 -1.87
CA ILE A 80 -4.53 12.47 -2.21
C ILE A 80 -4.17 13.31 -0.99
N GLU A 81 -4.70 12.98 0.18
CA GLU A 81 -4.33 13.63 1.46
C GLU A 81 -2.83 13.52 1.72
N ARG A 82 -2.25 12.32 1.57
CA ARG A 82 -0.80 12.15 1.63
C ARG A 82 -0.07 13.03 0.61
N GLY A 83 -0.58 13.14 -0.62
CA GLY A 83 -0.05 14.05 -1.64
C GLY A 83 -0.10 15.54 -1.24
N ILE A 84 -1.14 15.98 -0.54
CA ILE A 84 -1.24 17.33 0.04
C ILE A 84 -0.12 17.54 1.08
N ALA A 85 0.06 16.58 1.98
CA ALA A 85 1.09 16.61 3.01
C ALA A 85 2.50 16.63 2.39
N GLU A 86 2.78 15.75 1.43
CA GLU A 86 4.05 15.74 0.66
C GLU A 86 4.29 17.04 -0.11
N GLY A 87 3.23 17.64 -0.64
CA GLY A 87 3.25 18.94 -1.29
C GLY A 87 3.83 20.03 -0.39
N SER A 88 3.58 19.99 0.92
CA SER A 88 4.05 21.01 1.86
C SER A 88 5.56 21.09 2.01
N GLN A 89 6.26 20.01 1.67
CA GLN A 89 7.70 19.88 1.84
C GLN A 89 8.50 20.41 0.64
N ARG A 90 7.84 20.61 -0.50
CA ARG A 90 8.49 20.97 -1.77
C ARG A 90 8.49 22.49 -1.97
N GLY A 91 9.67 23.05 -2.25
CA GLY A 91 9.82 24.49 -2.51
C GLY A 91 9.00 24.96 -3.73
N SER A 92 8.38 26.15 -3.64
CA SER A 92 7.70 26.77 -4.78
C SER A 92 7.59 28.29 -4.65
N ARG A 93 8.02 29.02 -5.70
CA ARG A 93 8.01 30.50 -5.83
C ARG A 93 7.09 31.04 -6.94
N ASN A 94 6.49 30.19 -7.78
CA ASN A 94 5.59 30.62 -8.88
C ASN A 94 4.42 29.63 -9.03
N SER A 95 3.27 29.92 -8.41
CA SER A 95 2.21 28.95 -8.17
C SER A 95 1.19 28.83 -9.31
N GLN A 96 0.85 29.91 -10.02
CA GLN A 96 -0.16 29.87 -11.10
C GLN A 96 0.32 29.07 -12.33
N GLN A 97 1.53 29.33 -12.82
CA GLN A 97 2.11 28.57 -13.94
C GLN A 97 2.23 27.07 -13.60
N LYS A 98 2.58 26.77 -12.34
CA LYS A 98 2.65 25.38 -11.85
C LYS A 98 1.28 24.70 -11.76
N LEU A 99 0.23 25.40 -11.33
CA LEU A 99 -1.12 24.84 -11.33
C LEU A 99 -1.59 24.48 -12.75
N LYS A 100 -1.23 25.29 -13.76
CA LYS A 100 -1.50 24.95 -15.17
C LYS A 100 -0.74 23.70 -15.64
N LEU A 101 0.55 23.59 -15.28
CA LEU A 101 1.35 22.39 -15.57
C LEU A 101 0.79 21.14 -14.89
N LEU A 102 0.41 21.25 -13.61
CA LEU A 102 -0.21 20.15 -12.85
C LEU A 102 -1.53 19.72 -13.47
N LYS A 103 -2.42 20.66 -13.85
CA LYS A 103 -3.67 20.33 -14.53
C LYS A 103 -3.43 19.54 -15.82
N THR A 104 -2.50 20.01 -16.66
CA THR A 104 -2.15 19.33 -17.92
C THR A 104 -1.56 17.94 -17.65
N SER A 105 -0.67 17.84 -16.66
CA SER A 105 -0.04 16.58 -16.26
C SER A 105 -1.05 15.56 -15.76
N ILE A 106 -2.01 15.98 -14.92
CA ILE A 106 -3.10 15.14 -14.41
C ILE A 106 -3.96 14.64 -15.57
N GLN A 107 -4.35 15.52 -16.50
CA GLN A 107 -5.19 15.15 -17.65
C GLN A 107 -4.53 14.07 -18.52
N GLU A 108 -3.26 14.27 -18.89
CA GLU A 108 -2.52 13.30 -19.69
C GLU A 108 -2.26 12.00 -18.93
N ALA A 109 -1.95 12.08 -17.64
CA ALA A 109 -1.75 10.91 -16.79
C ALA A 109 -3.02 10.07 -16.66
N VAL A 110 -4.19 10.69 -16.47
CA VAL A 110 -5.48 9.98 -16.38
C VAL A 110 -5.82 9.29 -17.71
N LYS A 111 -5.60 9.95 -18.85
CA LYS A 111 -5.79 9.31 -20.18
C LYS A 111 -4.92 8.07 -20.38
N LYS A 112 -3.77 8.03 -19.71
CA LYS A 112 -2.79 6.92 -19.75
C LYS A 112 -2.93 5.97 -18.56
N LYS A 113 -4.01 6.05 -17.77
CA LYS A 113 -4.27 5.21 -16.59
C LYS A 113 -3.19 5.32 -15.49
N MET A 114 -2.40 6.39 -15.48
CA MET A 114 -1.42 6.67 -14.43
C MET A 114 -2.10 7.31 -13.21
N TYR A 115 -3.10 6.64 -12.62
CA TYR A 115 -3.97 7.25 -11.62
C TYR A 115 -3.24 7.61 -10.34
N GLN A 116 -2.33 6.76 -9.85
CA GLN A 116 -1.54 7.07 -8.64
C GLN A 116 -0.72 8.36 -8.82
N PHE A 117 -0.03 8.48 -9.96
CA PHE A 117 0.71 9.69 -10.30
C PHE A 117 -0.21 10.92 -10.31
N ALA A 118 -1.34 10.81 -11.00
CA ALA A 118 -2.32 11.89 -11.13
C ALA A 118 -2.91 12.29 -9.77
N ARG A 119 -3.18 11.35 -8.86
CA ARG A 119 -3.68 11.59 -7.50
C ARG A 119 -2.64 12.31 -6.65
N ASN A 120 -1.36 11.94 -6.74
CA ASN A 120 -0.27 12.67 -6.07
C ASN A 120 -0.15 14.12 -6.63
N GLN A 121 -0.20 14.30 -7.95
CA GLN A 121 -0.19 15.63 -8.58
C GLN A 121 -1.42 16.47 -8.17
N LEU A 122 -2.58 15.84 -8.00
CA LEU A 122 -3.79 16.50 -7.51
C LEU A 122 -3.62 16.98 -6.07
N GLY A 123 -3.08 16.14 -5.18
CA GLY A 123 -2.74 16.54 -3.81
C GLY A 123 -1.74 17.71 -3.79
N ARG A 124 -0.73 17.68 -4.68
CA ARG A 124 0.22 18.79 -4.87
C ARG A 124 -0.48 20.07 -5.33
N ALA A 125 -1.46 19.99 -6.23
CA ALA A 125 -2.23 21.14 -6.68
C ALA A 125 -3.07 21.76 -5.54
N PHE A 126 -3.74 20.93 -4.74
CA PHE A 126 -4.51 21.39 -3.58
C PHE A 126 -3.64 22.08 -2.53
N TYR A 127 -2.44 21.56 -2.27
CA TYR A 127 -1.47 22.25 -1.42
C TYR A 127 -1.09 23.63 -1.96
N LEU A 128 -0.82 23.76 -3.27
CA LEU A 128 -0.47 25.05 -3.88
C LEU A 128 -1.63 26.06 -3.80
N ILE A 129 -2.87 25.61 -4.00
CA ILE A 129 -4.08 26.43 -3.84
C ILE A 129 -4.18 26.95 -2.41
N HIS A 130 -4.01 26.07 -1.41
CA HIS A 130 -3.99 26.47 0.00
C HIS A 130 -2.91 27.50 0.30
N LYS A 131 -1.67 27.21 -0.14
CA LYS A 131 -0.51 28.09 0.09
C LYS A 131 -0.75 29.49 -0.49
N ASN A 132 -1.32 29.58 -1.69
CA ASN A 132 -1.66 30.85 -2.32
C ASN A 132 -2.66 31.64 -1.49
N ALA A 133 -3.75 31.01 -1.05
CA ALA A 133 -4.75 31.68 -0.23
C ALA A 133 -4.17 32.19 1.10
N SER A 134 -3.25 31.44 1.71
CA SER A 134 -2.56 31.83 2.94
C SER A 134 -1.64 33.07 2.81
N THR A 135 -1.26 33.45 1.59
CA THR A 135 -0.44 34.67 1.36
C THR A 135 -1.25 35.97 1.26
N THR A 136 -2.58 35.90 1.26
CA THR A 136 -3.45 37.05 0.94
C THR A 136 -3.83 37.95 2.13
N GLY A 137 -3.35 37.67 3.35
CA GLY A 137 -3.64 38.48 4.55
C GLY A 137 -5.11 38.47 5.02
N ARG A 138 -5.98 37.66 4.39
CA ARG A 138 -7.42 37.60 4.67
C ARG A 138 -7.76 36.84 5.95
N SER A 139 -8.94 37.10 6.53
CA SER A 139 -9.44 36.36 7.69
C SER A 139 -9.55 34.85 7.42
N ARG A 140 -9.44 34.03 8.47
CA ARG A 140 -9.48 32.56 8.36
C ARG A 140 -10.72 32.05 7.62
N ARG A 141 -11.88 32.65 7.86
CA ARG A 141 -13.16 32.30 7.21
C ARG A 141 -13.12 32.58 5.70
N HIS A 142 -12.69 33.77 5.30
CA HIS A 142 -12.57 34.13 3.88
C HIS A 142 -11.52 33.29 3.17
N ARG A 143 -10.39 33.01 3.82
CA ARG A 143 -9.37 32.11 3.27
C ARG A 143 -9.93 30.71 3.02
N ARG A 144 -10.64 30.13 3.99
CA ARG A 144 -11.25 28.80 3.86
C ARG A 144 -12.27 28.75 2.70
N ALA A 145 -13.14 29.75 2.60
CA ALA A 145 -14.11 29.84 1.50
C ALA A 145 -13.43 29.98 0.12
N SER A 146 -12.37 30.81 0.03
CA SER A 146 -11.57 30.98 -1.19
C SER A 146 -10.91 29.66 -1.61
N VAL A 147 -10.27 28.95 -0.68
CA VAL A 147 -9.67 27.63 -0.94
C VAL A 147 -10.73 26.65 -1.42
N ALA A 148 -11.88 26.56 -0.73
CA ALA A 148 -12.98 25.66 -1.11
C ALA A 148 -13.46 25.92 -2.54
N SER A 149 -13.71 27.18 -2.90
CA SER A 149 -14.16 27.56 -4.25
C SER A 149 -13.12 27.25 -5.34
N THR A 150 -11.84 27.47 -5.05
CA THR A 150 -10.75 27.24 -6.01
C THR A 150 -10.49 25.74 -6.20
N VAL A 151 -10.50 24.96 -5.11
CA VAL A 151 -10.42 23.49 -5.15
C VAL A 151 -11.59 22.93 -5.95
N SER A 152 -12.82 23.39 -5.69
CA SER A 152 -14.00 22.92 -6.42
C SER A 152 -13.97 23.26 -7.91
N THR A 153 -13.47 24.46 -8.24
CA THR A 153 -13.23 24.86 -9.62
C THR A 153 -12.18 23.97 -10.29
N PHE A 154 -11.06 23.69 -9.62
CA PHE A 154 -9.99 22.85 -10.15
C PHE A 154 -10.46 21.41 -10.41
N VAL A 155 -11.23 20.83 -9.48
CA VAL A 155 -11.81 19.49 -9.63
C VAL A 155 -12.82 19.45 -10.78
N ARG A 156 -13.74 20.43 -10.85
CA ARG A 156 -14.70 20.55 -11.96
C ARG A 156 -13.99 20.68 -13.31
N ASP A 157 -12.93 21.46 -13.35
CA ASP A 157 -12.08 21.67 -14.53
C ASP A 157 -11.36 20.40 -14.99
N ILE A 158 -10.95 19.53 -14.07
CA ILE A 158 -10.43 18.18 -14.39
C ILE A 158 -11.57 17.32 -14.95
N LYS A 159 -12.71 17.26 -14.26
CA LYS A 159 -13.89 16.48 -14.68
C LYS A 159 -14.33 16.82 -16.10
N THR A 160 -14.51 18.10 -16.40
CA THR A 160 -14.95 18.60 -17.71
C THR A 160 -13.95 18.38 -18.84
N SER A 161 -12.69 18.10 -18.50
CA SER A 161 -11.61 17.88 -19.48
C SER A 161 -11.31 16.40 -19.78
N LEU A 162 -11.98 15.49 -19.07
CA LEU A 162 -11.81 14.05 -19.20
C LEU A 162 -13.10 13.43 -19.74
N PRO A 163 -13.03 12.30 -20.48
CA PRO A 163 -14.19 11.47 -20.74
C PRO A 163 -14.87 11.08 -19.42
N ILE A 164 -16.21 10.99 -19.41
CA ILE A 164 -16.98 10.86 -18.16
C ILE A 164 -16.55 9.65 -17.33
N ASP A 165 -16.37 8.49 -17.98
CA ASP A 165 -15.97 7.24 -17.32
C ASP A 165 -14.55 7.29 -16.74
N LYS A 166 -13.68 8.14 -17.26
CA LYS A 166 -12.28 8.24 -16.81
C LYS A 166 -12.13 9.05 -15.53
N TYR A 167 -13.08 9.91 -15.21
CA TYR A 167 -13.07 10.65 -13.95
C TYR A 167 -13.39 9.73 -12.77
N ASP A 168 -14.38 8.85 -12.90
CA ASP A 168 -14.76 7.94 -11.83
C ASP A 168 -13.69 6.85 -11.62
N GLU A 169 -13.11 6.32 -12.71
CA GLU A 169 -11.93 5.45 -12.64
C GLU A 169 -10.74 6.13 -11.94
N PHE A 170 -10.49 7.40 -12.25
CA PHE A 170 -9.41 8.17 -11.62
C PHE A 170 -9.58 8.25 -10.09
N PHE A 171 -10.80 8.36 -9.57
CA PHE A 171 -11.05 8.36 -8.12
C PHE A 171 -11.33 6.99 -7.52
N ALA A 172 -11.30 5.94 -8.34
CA ALA A 172 -11.72 4.60 -8.00
C ALA A 172 -13.11 4.56 -7.33
N VAL A 173 -14.07 5.33 -7.87
CA VAL A 173 -15.41 5.49 -7.28
C VAL A 173 -16.10 4.13 -7.13
N ASP A 174 -15.95 3.28 -8.16
CA ASP A 174 -16.54 1.95 -8.19
C ASP A 174 -15.67 0.89 -7.51
N GLY A 175 -14.41 1.17 -7.18
CA GLY A 175 -13.52 0.20 -6.56
C GLY A 175 -12.81 -0.69 -7.56
N GLU A 176 -12.31 -0.06 -8.62
CA GLU A 176 -11.52 -0.64 -9.69
C GLU A 176 -10.31 -1.41 -9.14
N VAL A 177 -10.15 -2.64 -9.62
CA VAL A 177 -9.04 -3.55 -9.30
C VAL A 177 -8.44 -4.04 -10.61
N THR A 178 -7.15 -4.35 -10.62
CA THR A 178 -6.45 -5.00 -11.73
C THR A 178 -6.02 -6.41 -11.36
N LEU A 179 -6.38 -7.41 -12.15
CA LEU A 179 -5.88 -8.76 -11.97
C LEU A 179 -4.56 -8.91 -12.72
N THR A 180 -3.48 -9.08 -11.96
CA THR A 180 -2.14 -9.19 -12.53
C THR A 180 -1.62 -10.61 -12.38
N PHE A 181 -1.19 -11.21 -13.48
CA PHE A 181 -0.63 -12.56 -13.53
C PHE A 181 0.78 -12.51 -14.10
N ALA A 182 1.78 -12.91 -13.31
CA ALA A 182 3.13 -13.19 -13.79
C ALA A 182 3.29 -14.71 -13.87
N ILE A 183 3.46 -15.25 -15.07
CA ILE A 183 3.46 -16.71 -15.30
C ILE A 183 4.78 -17.11 -15.95
N ASP A 184 5.49 -18.00 -15.29
CA ASP A 184 6.65 -18.68 -15.85
C ASP A 184 6.22 -19.56 -17.03
N THR A 185 6.88 -19.37 -18.16
CA THR A 185 6.58 -20.05 -19.43
C THR A 185 7.73 -20.94 -19.92
N THR A 186 8.69 -21.23 -19.04
CA THR A 186 9.81 -22.12 -19.35
C THR A 186 9.37 -23.57 -19.56
N GLY A 187 10.23 -24.39 -20.16
CA GLY A 187 9.91 -25.78 -20.47
C GLY A 187 9.61 -26.64 -19.24
N SER A 188 10.17 -26.33 -18.06
CA SER A 188 9.94 -27.10 -16.82
C SER A 188 8.51 -26.95 -16.28
N MET A 189 7.86 -25.82 -16.56
CA MET A 189 6.44 -25.56 -16.24
C MET A 189 5.45 -26.42 -17.07
N ALA A 190 5.89 -27.39 -17.87
CA ALA A 190 5.02 -28.15 -18.78
C ALA A 190 3.80 -28.79 -18.08
N ASP A 191 3.99 -29.35 -16.88
CA ASP A 191 2.91 -29.98 -16.11
C ASP A 191 2.08 -28.93 -15.36
N GLU A 192 2.72 -27.85 -14.88
CA GLU A 192 2.10 -26.83 -14.05
C GLU A 192 1.39 -25.71 -14.80
N ILE A 193 1.79 -25.41 -16.03
CA ILE A 193 1.26 -24.26 -16.79
C ILE A 193 -0.23 -24.42 -17.04
N ALA A 194 -0.70 -25.66 -17.25
CA ALA A 194 -2.13 -25.95 -17.38
C ALA A 194 -2.89 -25.59 -16.09
N ALA A 195 -2.33 -25.93 -14.93
CA ALA A 195 -2.90 -25.58 -13.64
C ALA A 195 -2.87 -24.07 -13.37
N ALA A 196 -1.78 -23.39 -13.73
CA ALA A 196 -1.66 -21.93 -13.61
C ALA A 196 -2.70 -21.21 -14.47
N LYS A 197 -2.88 -21.64 -15.74
CA LYS A 197 -3.92 -21.12 -16.64
C LYS A 197 -5.32 -21.30 -16.06
N GLN A 198 -5.64 -22.51 -15.61
CA GLN A 198 -6.96 -22.81 -15.06
C GLN A 198 -7.26 -21.92 -13.86
N ILE A 199 -6.33 -21.83 -12.92
CA ILE A 199 -6.44 -20.94 -11.76
C ILE A 199 -6.63 -19.48 -12.19
N ALA A 200 -5.84 -18.99 -13.15
CA ALA A 200 -5.97 -17.61 -13.61
C ALA A 200 -7.36 -17.35 -14.22
N ILE A 201 -7.88 -18.28 -15.03
CA ILE A 201 -9.21 -18.23 -15.63
C ILE A 201 -10.31 -18.30 -14.56
N ASP A 202 -10.18 -19.18 -13.57
CA ASP A 202 -11.13 -19.28 -12.46
C ASP A 202 -11.16 -17.99 -11.64
N VAL A 203 -9.98 -17.41 -11.39
CA VAL A 203 -9.87 -16.10 -10.76
C VAL A 203 -10.60 -15.06 -11.62
N ILE A 204 -10.36 -15.00 -12.93
CA ILE A 204 -11.03 -14.06 -13.85
C ILE A 204 -12.56 -14.22 -13.84
N ASN A 205 -13.07 -15.45 -13.87
CA ASN A 205 -14.49 -15.74 -14.02
C ASN A 205 -15.34 -15.49 -12.76
N ILE A 206 -14.72 -15.12 -11.64
CA ILE A 206 -15.47 -14.85 -10.42
C ILE A 206 -16.38 -13.65 -10.60
N LYS A 207 -17.64 -13.86 -10.21
CA LYS A 207 -18.67 -12.82 -10.24
C LYS A 207 -18.23 -11.67 -9.33
N ARG A 208 -18.09 -10.49 -9.92
CA ARG A 208 -17.75 -9.25 -9.21
C ARG A 208 -18.88 -8.26 -9.39
N ASN A 209 -19.08 -7.44 -8.36
CA ASN A 209 -20.02 -6.33 -8.43
C ASN A 209 -19.55 -5.27 -9.43
N LYS A 210 -18.24 -5.24 -9.74
CA LYS A 210 -17.61 -4.28 -10.64
C LYS A 210 -16.58 -4.95 -11.56
N PRO A 211 -16.45 -4.51 -12.82
CA PRO A 211 -15.50 -5.06 -13.77
C PRO A 211 -14.05 -4.68 -13.43
N VAL A 212 -13.07 -5.48 -13.86
CA VAL A 212 -11.65 -5.35 -13.48
C VAL A 212 -10.75 -5.31 -14.71
N ASN A 213 -9.64 -4.57 -14.65
CA ASN A 213 -8.61 -4.60 -15.70
C ASN A 213 -7.72 -5.84 -15.53
N TYR A 214 -6.94 -6.16 -16.57
CA TYR A 214 -6.08 -7.35 -16.56
C TYR A 214 -4.67 -7.05 -17.06
N ILE A 215 -3.67 -7.66 -16.41
CA ILE A 215 -2.26 -7.63 -16.84
C ILE A 215 -1.73 -9.06 -16.83
N LEU A 216 -1.10 -9.47 -17.93
CA LEU A 216 -0.37 -10.73 -18.07
C LEU A 216 1.10 -10.45 -18.38
N SER A 217 1.98 -11.01 -17.56
CA SER A 217 3.44 -10.94 -17.68
C SER A 217 4.03 -12.35 -17.81
N PRO A 218 4.12 -12.89 -19.02
CA PRO A 218 4.84 -14.13 -19.28
C PRO A 218 6.33 -13.91 -19.10
N PHE A 219 7.02 -14.77 -18.34
CA PHE A 219 8.47 -14.67 -18.15
C PHE A 219 9.19 -16.01 -18.33
N GLY A 220 10.51 -15.92 -18.53
CA GLY A 220 11.46 -17.01 -18.77
C GLY A 220 12.82 -16.44 -19.24
N ASP A 221 13.81 -17.32 -19.48
CA ASP A 221 15.12 -16.99 -20.07
C ASP A 221 15.30 -17.78 -21.40
N PRO A 222 15.85 -17.19 -22.48
CA PRO A 222 16.39 -15.82 -22.62
C PRO A 222 15.39 -14.76 -23.08
N GLU A 223 14.19 -15.16 -23.49
CA GLU A 223 13.16 -14.25 -23.97
C GLU A 223 12.02 -14.11 -22.95
N MET A 224 11.52 -12.88 -22.79
CA MET A 224 10.34 -12.57 -21.97
C MET A 224 9.24 -11.92 -22.78
N GLY A 225 8.00 -12.10 -22.33
CA GLY A 225 6.82 -11.39 -22.86
C GLY A 225 6.16 -12.06 -24.07
N PRO A 226 5.30 -11.31 -24.79
CA PRO A 226 4.95 -9.90 -24.55
C PRO A 226 4.14 -9.69 -23.27
N ILE A 227 4.37 -8.55 -22.59
CA ILE A 227 3.49 -8.09 -21.51
C ILE A 227 2.19 -7.59 -22.14
N THR A 228 1.06 -8.02 -21.59
CA THR A 228 -0.25 -7.72 -22.16
C THR A 228 -1.14 -7.05 -21.12
N PHE A 229 -1.61 -5.85 -21.43
CA PHE A 229 -2.69 -5.19 -20.69
C PHE A 229 -4.01 -5.37 -21.46
N ARG A 230 -5.10 -5.69 -20.75
CA ARG A 230 -6.46 -5.71 -21.29
C ARG A 230 -7.39 -4.90 -20.42
N ASP A 231 -8.24 -4.10 -21.05
CA ASP A 231 -9.27 -3.35 -20.34
C ASP A 231 -10.36 -4.29 -19.80
N LYS A 232 -11.15 -3.81 -18.85
CA LYS A 232 -12.25 -4.54 -18.21
C LYS A 232 -13.33 -5.05 -19.18
N SER A 233 -13.42 -4.46 -20.37
CA SER A 233 -14.29 -4.90 -21.48
C SER A 233 -13.73 -6.05 -22.31
N GLU A 234 -12.43 -6.36 -22.18
CA GLU A 234 -11.70 -7.33 -23.02
C GLU A 234 -11.45 -8.67 -22.31
N ASN A 235 -12.34 -9.08 -21.40
CA ASN A 235 -12.21 -10.33 -20.64
C ASN A 235 -11.96 -11.55 -21.55
N ALA A 236 -12.77 -11.73 -22.59
CA ALA A 236 -12.62 -12.86 -23.52
C ALA A 236 -11.26 -12.88 -24.22
N SER A 237 -10.75 -11.72 -24.63
CA SER A 237 -9.40 -11.59 -25.20
C SER A 237 -8.33 -11.97 -24.18
N PHE A 238 -8.46 -11.54 -22.93
CA PHE A 238 -7.50 -11.87 -21.87
C PHE A 238 -7.48 -13.37 -21.54
N VAL A 239 -8.64 -14.02 -21.50
CA VAL A 239 -8.74 -15.49 -21.36
C VAL A 239 -8.06 -16.18 -22.55
N SER A 240 -8.21 -15.66 -23.77
CA SER A 240 -7.48 -16.16 -24.94
C SER A 240 -5.97 -15.98 -24.78
N ASP A 241 -5.50 -14.84 -24.29
CA ASP A 241 -4.07 -14.57 -24.06
C ASP A 241 -3.48 -15.59 -23.07
N ILE A 242 -4.20 -15.92 -21.99
CA ILE A 242 -3.81 -16.96 -21.02
C ILE A 242 -3.78 -18.35 -21.67
N ASN A 243 -4.84 -18.72 -22.41
CA ASN A 243 -4.91 -20.02 -23.08
C ASN A 243 -3.76 -20.23 -24.08
N ASN A 244 -3.29 -19.16 -24.70
CA ASN A 244 -2.19 -19.17 -25.67
C ASN A 244 -0.79 -19.34 -25.06
N LEU A 245 -0.63 -19.24 -23.74
CA LEU A 245 0.66 -19.48 -23.09
C LEU A 245 1.14 -20.91 -23.38
N LYS A 246 2.44 -21.09 -23.63
CA LYS A 246 3.03 -22.43 -23.85
C LYS A 246 4.31 -22.51 -23.05
N ALA A 247 4.49 -23.64 -22.35
CA ALA A 247 5.76 -23.99 -21.74
C ALA A 247 6.75 -24.28 -22.87
N LYS A 248 7.80 -23.46 -23.00
CA LYS A 248 8.83 -23.61 -24.03
C LYS A 248 10.13 -22.97 -23.57
N GLY A 249 11.24 -23.40 -24.18
CA GLY A 249 12.54 -22.83 -23.86
C GLY A 249 12.98 -23.13 -22.42
N GLY A 250 13.72 -22.21 -21.83
CA GLY A 250 14.50 -22.43 -20.61
C GLY A 250 15.92 -22.84 -20.99
N GLY A 251 16.91 -22.08 -20.50
CA GLY A 251 18.33 -22.40 -20.65
C GLY A 251 18.85 -23.12 -19.40
N ASP A 252 18.83 -22.39 -18.30
CA ASP A 252 19.26 -22.80 -16.98
C ASP A 252 18.22 -22.39 -15.92
N CYS A 253 18.01 -23.23 -14.92
CA CYS A 253 17.43 -22.76 -13.66
C CYS A 253 18.55 -22.12 -12.84
N PRO A 254 18.39 -20.90 -12.29
CA PRO A 254 17.14 -20.17 -11.98
C PRO A 254 16.58 -19.22 -13.07
N GLU A 255 15.34 -18.69 -12.89
CA GLU A 255 14.60 -17.88 -13.89
C GLU A 255 14.47 -16.37 -13.57
N LEU A 256 14.10 -15.54 -14.56
CA LEU A 256 13.95 -14.06 -14.43
C LEU A 256 12.64 -13.59 -13.74
N THR A 257 12.34 -14.17 -12.58
CA THR A 257 11.06 -13.95 -11.88
C THR A 257 10.85 -12.49 -11.44
N PHE A 258 11.85 -11.84 -10.84
CA PHE A 258 11.66 -10.47 -10.33
C PHE A 258 11.51 -9.44 -11.43
N GLN A 259 12.16 -9.67 -12.57
CA GLN A 259 12.02 -8.90 -13.78
C GLN A 259 10.61 -9.07 -14.36
N GLY A 260 10.07 -10.29 -14.43
CA GLY A 260 8.67 -10.55 -14.80
C GLY A 260 7.66 -9.81 -13.92
N ILE A 261 7.88 -9.79 -12.59
CA ILE A 261 7.04 -9.03 -11.65
C ILE A 261 7.20 -7.52 -11.90
N ARG A 262 8.43 -7.03 -12.08
CA ARG A 262 8.70 -5.60 -12.31
C ARG A 262 8.01 -5.09 -13.57
N GLU A 263 8.05 -5.86 -14.66
CA GLU A 263 7.39 -5.48 -15.90
C GLU A 263 5.85 -5.50 -15.76
N ALA A 264 5.29 -6.40 -14.95
CA ALA A 264 3.87 -6.35 -14.61
C ALA A 264 3.50 -5.07 -13.81
N LEU A 265 4.33 -4.67 -12.85
CA LEU A 265 4.14 -3.42 -12.09
C LEU A 265 4.32 -2.17 -12.97
N ASN A 266 5.14 -2.25 -14.02
CA ASN A 266 5.36 -1.17 -14.98
C ASN A 266 4.12 -0.81 -15.81
N GLU A 267 3.16 -1.72 -15.92
CA GLU A 267 1.84 -1.50 -16.52
C GLU A 267 0.85 -0.77 -15.59
N ALA A 268 1.32 -0.34 -14.41
CA ALA A 268 0.59 0.46 -13.43
C ALA A 268 -0.76 -0.15 -13.01
N PRO A 269 -0.76 -1.37 -12.42
CA PRO A 269 -1.97 -1.94 -11.84
C PRO A 269 -2.61 -0.98 -10.83
N GLU A 270 -3.94 -1.04 -10.72
CA GLU A 270 -4.68 -0.23 -9.76
C GLU A 270 -4.16 -0.45 -8.33
N THR A 271 -4.13 0.62 -7.54
CA THR A 271 -3.70 0.56 -6.14
C THR A 271 -4.46 -0.54 -5.39
N GLY A 272 -3.82 -1.26 -4.45
CA GLY A 272 -4.50 -2.30 -3.66
C GLY A 272 -4.81 -3.60 -4.42
N SER A 273 -4.36 -3.71 -5.67
CA SER A 273 -4.61 -4.88 -6.51
C SER A 273 -3.67 -6.06 -6.18
N PRO A 274 -4.09 -7.30 -6.46
CA PRO A 274 -3.26 -8.48 -6.31
C PRO A 274 -2.42 -8.77 -7.56
N LEU A 275 -1.22 -9.31 -7.32
CA LEU A 275 -0.35 -9.88 -8.33
C LEU A 275 -0.11 -11.35 -8.00
N TYR A 276 -0.40 -12.23 -8.95
CA TYR A 276 -0.24 -13.68 -8.84
C TYR A 276 0.95 -14.14 -9.65
N VAL A 277 1.95 -14.72 -8.98
CA VAL A 277 3.17 -15.23 -9.60
C VAL A 277 3.13 -16.76 -9.60
N PHE A 278 3.29 -17.39 -10.77
CA PHE A 278 3.36 -18.84 -10.93
C PHE A 278 4.74 -19.22 -11.46
N THR A 279 5.47 -20.08 -10.74
CA THR A 279 6.79 -20.59 -11.17
C THR A 279 7.14 -21.87 -10.42
N ASP A 280 7.88 -22.77 -11.05
CA ASP A 280 8.48 -23.94 -10.43
C ASP A 280 9.96 -23.72 -10.07
N ALA A 281 10.54 -22.54 -10.34
CA ALA A 281 11.95 -22.23 -10.15
C ALA A 281 12.21 -21.14 -9.09
N SER A 282 13.47 -21.04 -8.65
CA SER A 282 13.96 -19.87 -7.90
C SER A 282 14.27 -18.70 -8.84
N ALA A 283 14.47 -17.49 -8.29
CA ALA A 283 14.85 -16.33 -9.10
C ALA A 283 16.36 -16.26 -9.39
N LYS A 284 16.73 -15.87 -10.61
CA LYS A 284 18.09 -15.58 -11.09
C LYS A 284 18.53 -14.16 -10.75
N ASP A 285 17.56 -13.25 -10.77
CA ASP A 285 17.68 -11.80 -10.68
C ASP A 285 17.43 -11.27 -9.25
N ASN A 286 18.00 -11.96 -8.27
CA ASN A 286 17.83 -11.66 -6.84
C ASN A 286 18.24 -10.22 -6.44
N ASP A 287 19.08 -9.55 -7.24
CA ASP A 287 19.47 -8.15 -7.01
C ASP A 287 18.33 -7.14 -7.25
N LEU A 288 17.23 -7.58 -7.89
CA LEU A 288 16.03 -6.79 -8.14
C LEU A 288 14.99 -6.86 -7.01
N VAL A 289 15.09 -7.82 -6.07
CA VAL A 289 14.03 -8.06 -5.07
C VAL A 289 13.64 -6.80 -4.30
N ASP A 290 14.61 -6.02 -3.82
CA ASP A 290 14.34 -4.82 -3.03
C ASP A 290 13.68 -3.72 -3.88
N ASP A 291 14.02 -3.63 -5.16
CA ASP A 291 13.39 -2.67 -6.07
C ASP A 291 11.95 -3.06 -6.37
N VAL A 292 11.69 -4.36 -6.56
CA VAL A 292 10.34 -4.89 -6.74
C VAL A 292 9.50 -4.71 -5.47
N ILE A 293 10.08 -4.93 -4.29
CA ILE A 293 9.43 -4.65 -2.99
C ILE A 293 8.99 -3.20 -2.95
N ASP A 294 9.91 -2.26 -3.17
CA ASP A 294 9.59 -0.84 -3.05
C ASP A 294 8.60 -0.40 -4.15
N PHE A 295 8.67 -0.97 -5.35
CA PHE A 295 7.70 -0.64 -6.41
C PHE A 295 6.30 -1.18 -6.08
N ALA A 296 6.18 -2.42 -5.62
CA ALA A 296 4.92 -3.02 -5.20
C ALA A 296 4.32 -2.28 -3.99
N MET A 297 5.12 -1.95 -2.98
CA MET A 297 4.68 -1.18 -1.81
C MET A 297 4.22 0.24 -2.21
N ASN A 298 4.89 0.87 -3.16
CA ASN A 298 4.47 2.18 -3.67
C ASN A 298 3.09 2.09 -4.34
N LEU A 299 2.85 1.07 -5.18
CA LEU A 299 1.57 0.85 -5.85
C LEU A 299 0.52 0.19 -4.95
N ASP A 300 0.82 -0.12 -3.69
CA ASP A 300 -0.02 -0.89 -2.78
C ASP A 300 -0.41 -2.29 -3.33
N ILE A 301 0.50 -2.94 -4.05
CA ILE A 301 0.26 -4.23 -4.71
C ILE A 301 0.66 -5.39 -3.80
N THR A 302 -0.26 -6.34 -3.65
CA THR A 302 -0.04 -7.57 -2.88
C THR A 302 0.50 -8.68 -3.77
N VAL A 303 1.72 -9.17 -3.52
CA VAL A 303 2.38 -10.19 -4.37
C VAL A 303 2.21 -11.59 -3.78
N ASN A 304 1.46 -12.45 -4.46
CA ASN A 304 1.19 -13.83 -4.05
C ASN A 304 1.85 -14.82 -5.00
N PHE A 305 2.70 -15.69 -4.45
CA PHE A 305 3.42 -16.71 -5.19
C PHE A 305 2.75 -18.08 -5.09
N PHE A 306 2.73 -18.78 -6.21
CA PHE A 306 2.28 -20.15 -6.41
C PHE A 306 3.47 -20.94 -6.96
N ILE A 307 4.02 -21.83 -6.13
CA ILE A 307 5.27 -22.52 -6.46
C ILE A 307 5.20 -24.04 -6.28
N THR A 308 5.84 -24.77 -7.18
CA THR A 308 5.66 -26.22 -7.39
C THR A 308 6.99 -27.02 -7.48
N GLY A 309 8.16 -26.37 -7.48
CA GLY A 309 9.44 -27.05 -7.70
C GLY A 309 10.08 -27.72 -6.46
N SER A 310 10.42 -29.01 -6.57
CA SER A 310 11.08 -29.77 -5.49
C SER A 310 12.46 -30.36 -5.85
N GLY A 311 13.01 -30.07 -7.04
CA GLY A 311 14.28 -30.64 -7.52
C GLY A 311 15.42 -29.63 -7.62
N TYR A 312 16.66 -30.09 -7.41
CA TYR A 312 17.86 -29.34 -7.82
C TYR A 312 18.03 -29.48 -9.34
N PRO A 313 18.40 -28.43 -10.09
CA PRO A 313 18.86 -27.11 -9.64
C PRO A 313 17.74 -26.09 -9.33
N CYS A 314 16.50 -26.35 -9.72
CA CYS A 314 15.35 -25.42 -9.66
C CYS A 314 14.67 -25.36 -8.27
N ARG A 315 15.42 -25.52 -7.17
CA ARG A 315 14.81 -25.74 -5.84
C ARG A 315 13.96 -24.53 -5.44
N ALA A 316 12.62 -24.68 -5.41
CA ALA A 316 11.68 -23.63 -5.03
C ALA A 316 11.70 -23.37 -3.51
N GLY A 317 12.80 -22.79 -3.05
CA GLY A 317 13.09 -22.43 -1.67
C GLY A 317 13.65 -21.02 -1.57
N ASP A 318 13.17 -20.11 -2.43
CA ASP A 318 13.69 -18.76 -2.50
C ASP A 318 13.22 -17.92 -1.31
N THR A 319 14.17 -17.52 -0.47
CA THR A 319 13.93 -16.62 0.67
C THR A 319 13.51 -15.23 0.22
N ASN A 320 13.88 -14.81 -1.00
CA ASN A 320 13.49 -13.53 -1.58
C ASN A 320 12.02 -13.51 -2.00
N PHE A 321 11.43 -14.63 -2.42
CA PHE A 321 9.97 -14.72 -2.61
C PHE A 321 9.24 -14.50 -1.29
N ALA A 322 9.70 -15.16 -0.22
CA ALA A 322 9.13 -14.96 1.11
C ALA A 322 9.30 -13.50 1.59
N LYS A 323 10.46 -12.90 1.35
CA LYS A 323 10.75 -11.48 1.65
C LYS A 323 9.79 -10.54 0.92
N LEU A 324 9.60 -10.71 -0.40
CA LEU A 324 8.70 -9.86 -1.19
C LEU A 324 7.23 -10.04 -0.78
N ALA A 325 6.78 -11.30 -0.65
CA ALA A 325 5.43 -11.60 -0.18
C ALA A 325 5.17 -10.99 1.21
N GLN A 326 6.09 -11.16 2.16
CA GLN A 326 5.94 -10.61 3.51
C GLN A 326 5.92 -9.07 3.53
N ALA A 327 6.78 -8.43 2.73
CA ALA A 327 6.85 -6.98 2.64
C ALA A 327 5.57 -6.37 2.04
N THR A 328 4.95 -7.05 1.08
CA THR A 328 3.71 -6.62 0.39
C THR A 328 2.44 -7.17 1.00
N SER A 329 2.54 -7.86 2.15
CA SER A 329 1.45 -8.62 2.76
C SER A 329 0.79 -9.64 1.82
N GLY A 330 1.52 -10.13 0.83
CA GLY A 330 1.17 -11.30 0.05
C GLY A 330 1.57 -12.61 0.73
N ARG A 331 1.65 -13.69 -0.05
CA ARG A 331 1.90 -15.04 0.45
C ARG A 331 2.77 -15.85 -0.50
N VAL A 332 3.43 -16.87 0.01
CA VAL A 332 4.06 -17.91 -0.82
C VAL A 332 3.39 -19.24 -0.52
N LEU A 333 2.59 -19.71 -1.48
CA LEU A 333 1.88 -20.97 -1.44
C LEU A 333 2.73 -22.03 -2.14
N ARG A 334 3.08 -23.08 -1.40
CA ARG A 334 3.90 -24.19 -1.90
C ARG A 334 3.01 -25.38 -2.17
N PHE A 335 3.20 -25.96 -3.34
CA PHE A 335 2.50 -27.13 -3.82
C PHE A 335 3.52 -28.20 -4.17
N LYS A 336 3.15 -29.45 -3.98
CA LYS A 336 3.94 -30.61 -4.36
C LYS A 336 4.02 -30.77 -5.88
N ASN A 337 2.94 -30.41 -6.58
CA ASN A 337 2.78 -30.57 -8.02
C ASN A 337 1.55 -29.79 -8.52
N ALA A 338 1.36 -29.77 -9.84
CA ALA A 338 0.19 -29.19 -10.50
C ALA A 338 -1.16 -29.61 -9.91
N ASN A 339 -1.34 -30.90 -9.57
CA ASN A 339 -2.61 -31.41 -9.00
C ASN A 339 -2.93 -30.80 -7.63
N GLU A 340 -1.93 -30.62 -6.78
CA GLU A 340 -2.12 -29.95 -5.50
C GLU A 340 -2.40 -28.46 -5.68
N MET A 341 -1.73 -27.82 -6.65
CA MET A 341 -1.97 -26.42 -7.01
C MET A 341 -3.40 -26.19 -7.49
N LEU A 342 -3.93 -27.07 -8.35
CA LEU A 342 -5.31 -27.00 -8.87
C LEU A 342 -6.39 -26.99 -7.78
N LYS A 343 -6.11 -27.53 -6.59
CA LYS A 343 -7.06 -27.46 -5.45
C LYS A 343 -7.38 -26.02 -5.04
N MET A 344 -6.54 -25.05 -5.42
CA MET A 344 -6.73 -23.64 -5.09
C MET A 344 -7.66 -22.88 -6.04
N SER A 345 -8.01 -23.45 -7.20
CA SER A 345 -8.96 -22.87 -8.17
C SER A 345 -10.22 -22.29 -7.51
N ASN A 346 -10.78 -23.01 -6.54
CA ASN A 346 -12.02 -22.64 -5.85
C ASN A 346 -11.88 -21.51 -4.81
N TYR A 347 -10.65 -21.14 -4.43
CA TYR A 347 -10.35 -20.30 -3.26
C TYR A 347 -9.64 -18.97 -3.56
N ILE A 348 -8.87 -18.89 -4.65
CA ILE A 348 -7.98 -17.74 -4.89
C ILE A 348 -8.77 -16.47 -5.22
N GLY A 349 -9.85 -16.60 -5.99
CA GLY A 349 -10.37 -15.43 -6.68
C GLY A 349 -11.55 -14.72 -6.01
N LYS A 350 -11.99 -15.13 -4.81
CA LYS A 350 -13.02 -14.38 -4.05
C LYS A 350 -12.42 -13.29 -3.14
N SER A 351 -11.10 -13.14 -3.19
CA SER A 351 -10.29 -12.42 -2.21
C SER A 351 -9.61 -11.16 -2.78
N LEU A 352 -10.16 -10.63 -3.87
CA LEU A 352 -9.49 -9.66 -4.73
C LEU A 352 -9.61 -8.18 -4.34
N PRO A 353 -10.63 -7.69 -3.62
CA PRO A 353 -10.61 -6.31 -3.15
C PRO A 353 -9.90 -6.22 -1.80
N GLY A 354 -8.69 -5.65 -1.82
CA GLY A 354 -8.03 -5.00 -0.69
C GLY A 354 -8.17 -5.73 0.64
N PHE A 355 -7.34 -6.74 0.86
CA PHE A 355 -7.30 -7.38 2.16
C PHE A 355 -6.82 -6.43 3.24
N ASN A 356 -7.66 -6.19 4.24
CA ASN A 356 -7.13 -5.73 5.51
C ASN A 356 -6.53 -6.92 6.27
N ILE A 357 -5.60 -6.62 7.16
CA ILE A 357 -4.93 -7.64 7.97
C ILE A 357 -5.50 -7.57 9.37
N ILE A 358 -6.19 -8.63 9.80
CA ILE A 358 -6.74 -8.71 11.16
C ILE A 358 -5.63 -9.10 12.12
N THR A 359 -4.92 -10.20 11.81
CA THR A 359 -3.82 -10.69 12.62
C THR A 359 -2.80 -11.46 11.80
N THR A 360 -1.58 -11.54 12.31
CA THR A 360 -0.49 -12.34 11.75
C THR A 360 0.21 -13.09 12.88
N GLY A 361 0.95 -14.13 12.57
CA GLY A 361 1.84 -14.75 13.54
C GLY A 361 2.80 -15.74 12.92
N SER A 362 3.77 -16.16 13.72
CA SER A 362 4.80 -17.12 13.32
C SER A 362 5.31 -17.92 14.51
N SER A 363 6.11 -18.95 14.22
CA SER A 363 6.89 -19.63 15.24
C SER A 363 8.02 -18.72 15.75
N PRO A 364 8.35 -18.76 17.06
CA PRO A 364 9.49 -18.00 17.58
C PRO A 364 10.80 -18.57 17.00
N LEU A 365 11.71 -17.68 16.59
CA LEU A 365 13.08 -18.03 16.19
C LEU A 365 13.76 -18.85 17.31
N ALA A 366 14.34 -19.97 16.91
CA ALA A 366 14.90 -21.02 17.75
C ALA A 366 15.74 -20.49 18.95
N LYS A 367 15.10 -20.30 20.11
CA LYS A 367 15.78 -20.50 21.38
C LYS A 367 15.48 -21.94 21.77
N ARG A 368 16.52 -22.77 21.81
CA ARG A 368 16.51 -24.13 22.39
C ARG A 368 15.71 -24.08 23.70
N LYS A 369 14.44 -24.46 23.70
CA LYS A 369 13.62 -24.60 24.91
C LYS A 369 12.69 -25.78 24.76
N ARG A 370 12.52 -26.45 25.90
CA ARG A 370 11.82 -27.72 26.18
C ARG A 370 10.63 -27.95 25.25
N ARG A 371 10.47 -29.19 24.78
CA ARG A 371 9.26 -29.70 24.09
C ARG A 371 8.02 -29.07 24.73
N SER A 372 7.40 -28.13 24.02
CA SER A 372 6.11 -27.58 24.41
C SER A 372 5.12 -28.74 24.29
N SER A 373 4.58 -29.22 25.41
CA SER A 373 3.65 -30.35 25.43
C SER A 373 2.22 -29.95 25.06
N GLY A 374 1.94 -28.65 24.89
CA GLY A 374 0.61 -28.11 24.65
C GLY A 374 0.43 -27.49 23.28
N ASN A 375 -0.82 -27.45 22.81
CA ASN A 375 -1.18 -26.71 21.61
C ASN A 375 -0.93 -25.21 21.81
N LYS A 376 -0.41 -24.54 20.78
CA LYS A 376 -0.32 -23.08 20.78
C LYS A 376 -1.59 -22.51 20.18
N THR A 377 -2.23 -21.60 20.91
CA THR A 377 -3.49 -20.97 20.51
C THR A 377 -3.28 -19.50 20.23
N TYR A 378 -3.74 -19.03 19.09
CA TYR A 378 -3.81 -17.62 18.71
C TYR A 378 -5.27 -17.19 18.66
N LYS A 379 -5.60 -16.08 19.32
CA LYS A 379 -6.95 -15.53 19.36
C LYS A 379 -7.00 -14.22 18.59
N PHE A 380 -8.11 -13.96 17.92
CA PHE A 380 -8.34 -12.72 17.18
C PHE A 380 -9.84 -12.39 17.09
N PRO A 381 -10.23 -11.11 17.21
CA PRO A 381 -11.61 -10.69 17.04
C PRO A 381 -12.02 -10.64 15.57
N ILE A 382 -13.26 -11.03 15.31
CA ILE A 382 -13.99 -10.75 14.07
C ILE A 382 -15.17 -9.83 14.41
N ASP A 383 -15.26 -8.72 13.69
CA ASP A 383 -16.29 -7.69 13.83
C ASP A 383 -17.18 -7.62 12.59
N GLU A 384 -18.26 -6.84 12.66
CA GLU A 384 -19.26 -6.74 11.60
C GLU A 384 -18.76 -6.16 10.26
N SER A 385 -17.56 -5.57 10.22
CA SER A 385 -16.97 -5.08 8.96
C SER A 385 -16.34 -6.20 8.13
N VAL A 386 -16.35 -7.44 8.60
CA VAL A 386 -15.77 -8.62 7.94
C VAL A 386 -16.85 -9.39 7.18
N GLU A 387 -16.81 -9.37 5.85
CA GLU A 387 -17.73 -10.16 5.01
C GLU A 387 -17.18 -11.55 4.71
N THR A 388 -15.89 -11.62 4.38
CA THR A 388 -15.18 -12.90 4.17
C THR A 388 -13.88 -12.87 4.97
N MET A 389 -13.64 -13.94 5.74
CA MET A 389 -12.40 -14.16 6.47
C MET A 389 -11.57 -15.23 5.78
N LEU A 390 -10.29 -14.92 5.57
CA LEU A 390 -9.30 -15.85 5.02
C LEU A 390 -8.20 -16.11 6.05
N VAL A 391 -8.11 -17.34 6.52
CA VAL A 391 -7.01 -17.81 7.38
C VAL A 391 -6.07 -18.65 6.53
N CYS A 392 -4.83 -18.20 6.38
CA CYS A 392 -3.80 -18.97 5.71
C CYS A 392 -2.70 -19.33 6.71
N PHE A 393 -2.34 -20.60 6.74
CA PHE A 393 -1.28 -21.14 7.57
C PHE A 393 -0.25 -21.83 6.66
N ASN A 394 1.03 -21.52 6.85
CA ASN A 394 2.15 -22.12 6.11
C ASN A 394 3.16 -22.70 7.09
N SER A 395 3.64 -23.92 6.84
CA SER A 395 4.75 -24.53 7.56
C SER A 395 5.88 -24.93 6.62
N ASP A 396 7.11 -24.96 7.12
CA ASP A 396 8.26 -25.54 6.42
C ASP A 396 8.21 -27.08 6.38
N THR A 397 7.45 -27.70 7.27
CA THR A 397 7.27 -29.15 7.36
C THR A 397 5.93 -29.57 6.79
N ARG A 398 5.95 -30.66 6.05
CA ARG A 398 4.74 -31.27 5.52
C ARG A 398 3.86 -31.74 6.68
N ASN A 399 2.63 -31.26 6.71
CA ASN A 399 1.64 -31.61 7.72
C ASN A 399 0.30 -32.08 7.12
N ASP A 400 0.07 -31.88 5.81
CA ASP A 400 -1.19 -32.24 5.14
C ASP A 400 -2.42 -31.66 5.87
N GLY A 401 -2.29 -30.46 6.44
CA GLY A 401 -3.29 -29.80 7.27
C GLY A 401 -3.51 -30.38 8.66
N ARG A 402 -2.78 -31.44 9.05
CA ARG A 402 -2.89 -32.03 10.39
C ARG A 402 -2.30 -31.10 11.44
N GLY A 403 -2.98 -30.99 12.57
CA GLY A 403 -2.54 -30.18 13.70
C GLY A 403 -2.69 -28.67 13.52
N VAL A 404 -3.48 -28.23 12.52
CA VAL A 404 -3.92 -26.84 12.36
C VAL A 404 -5.44 -26.83 12.46
N VAL A 405 -5.99 -26.20 13.49
CA VAL A 405 -7.42 -26.25 13.82
C VAL A 405 -7.94 -24.83 14.03
N LEU A 406 -8.93 -24.41 13.24
CA LEU A 406 -9.66 -23.17 13.43
C LEU A 406 -10.94 -23.43 14.22
N LYS A 407 -11.23 -22.59 15.21
CA LYS A 407 -12.46 -22.61 15.99
C LYS A 407 -13.17 -21.26 15.92
N ASP A 408 -14.48 -21.33 15.76
CA ASP A 408 -15.40 -20.20 15.84
C ASP A 408 -15.52 -19.66 17.28
N PRO A 409 -16.31 -18.59 17.52
CA PRO A 409 -16.56 -18.06 18.85
C PRO A 409 -17.31 -19.01 19.79
N SER A 410 -18.11 -19.94 19.25
CA SER A 410 -18.80 -20.98 20.03
C SER A 410 -17.88 -22.11 20.51
N GLY A 411 -16.68 -22.21 19.93
CA GLY A 411 -15.69 -23.26 20.19
C GLY A 411 -15.79 -24.45 19.21
N THR A 412 -16.69 -24.37 18.23
CA THR A 412 -16.89 -25.38 17.19
C THR A 412 -15.70 -25.38 16.24
N VAL A 413 -15.22 -26.59 15.90
CA VAL A 413 -14.11 -26.78 14.98
C VAL A 413 -14.59 -26.67 13.54
N ILE A 414 -13.94 -25.81 12.76
CA ILE A 414 -14.23 -25.66 11.34
C ILE A 414 -13.57 -26.78 10.53
N THR A 415 -14.36 -27.50 9.75
CA THR A 415 -13.89 -28.63 8.92
C THR A 415 -14.28 -28.51 7.45
N SER A 416 -15.50 -28.08 7.13
CA SER A 416 -16.04 -27.99 5.76
C SER A 416 -15.30 -26.97 4.87
N GLU A 417 -14.85 -25.87 5.45
CA GLU A 417 -14.21 -24.75 4.75
C GLU A 417 -12.68 -24.88 4.73
N LYS A 418 -12.15 -26.00 5.21
CA LYS A 418 -10.71 -26.24 5.35
C LYS A 418 -10.12 -26.87 4.10
N VAL A 419 -9.14 -26.21 3.50
CA VAL A 419 -8.26 -26.79 2.48
C VAL A 419 -6.96 -27.23 3.13
N SER A 420 -6.62 -28.50 2.95
CA SER A 420 -5.37 -29.06 3.43
C SER A 420 -4.46 -29.38 2.24
N LEU A 421 -3.32 -28.69 2.20
CA LEU A 421 -2.22 -28.95 1.28
C LEU A 421 -1.04 -29.50 2.09
N SER A 422 0.00 -29.93 1.38
CA SER A 422 1.21 -30.54 1.93
C SER A 422 1.82 -29.67 3.03
N THR A 423 2.06 -28.40 2.75
CA THR A 423 2.68 -27.43 3.68
C THR A 423 1.77 -26.29 4.12
N THR A 424 0.59 -26.17 3.50
CA THR A 424 -0.31 -25.03 3.65
C THR A 424 -1.70 -25.48 4.07
N THR A 425 -2.34 -24.71 4.96
CA THR A 425 -3.74 -24.89 5.32
C THR A 425 -4.48 -23.59 5.12
N LEU A 426 -5.61 -23.63 4.43
CA LEU A 426 -6.45 -22.47 4.15
C LEU A 426 -7.83 -22.67 4.75
N TYR A 427 -8.42 -21.61 5.28
CA TYR A 427 -9.84 -21.52 5.61
C TYR A 427 -10.41 -20.27 4.94
N GLU A 428 -11.49 -20.41 4.20
CA GLU A 428 -12.27 -19.30 3.65
C GLU A 428 -13.67 -19.35 4.27
N ILE A 429 -13.95 -18.42 5.19
CA ILE A 429 -15.21 -18.35 5.91
C ILE A 429 -15.98 -17.16 5.37
N LYS A 430 -17.10 -17.42 4.71
CA LYS A 430 -18.05 -16.38 4.30
C LYS A 430 -18.96 -16.06 5.47
N THR A 431 -19.25 -14.78 5.67
CA THR A 431 -20.09 -14.28 6.78
C THR A 431 -19.70 -14.91 8.12
N PRO A 432 -18.43 -14.76 8.56
CA PRO A 432 -17.98 -15.37 9.80
C PRO A 432 -18.75 -14.82 11.01
N GLU A 433 -18.98 -15.67 12.01
CA GLU A 433 -19.59 -15.25 13.27
C GLU A 433 -18.77 -14.15 13.93
N ILE A 434 -19.46 -13.11 14.41
CA ILE A 434 -18.86 -12.02 15.17
C ILE A 434 -18.41 -12.57 16.52
N GLY A 435 -17.15 -12.31 16.91
CA GLY A 435 -16.63 -12.75 18.20
C GLY A 435 -15.16 -13.12 18.17
N GLN A 436 -14.72 -13.86 19.20
CA GLN A 436 -13.34 -14.29 19.37
C GLN A 436 -13.10 -15.64 18.72
N TRP A 437 -12.41 -15.63 17.58
CA TRP A 437 -11.96 -16.84 16.89
C TRP A 437 -10.63 -17.33 17.46
N SER A 438 -10.34 -18.62 17.28
CA SER A 438 -9.04 -19.16 17.69
C SER A 438 -8.42 -20.14 16.69
N LEU A 439 -7.13 -19.94 16.42
CA LEU A 439 -6.29 -20.85 15.63
C LEU A 439 -5.39 -21.65 16.57
N GLN A 440 -5.58 -22.96 16.61
CA GLN A 440 -4.81 -23.90 17.43
C GLN A 440 -3.82 -24.68 16.56
N ILE A 441 -2.56 -24.71 17.00
CA ILE A 441 -1.47 -25.43 16.33
C ILE A 441 -0.96 -26.52 17.28
N SER A 442 -0.82 -27.74 16.77
CA SER A 442 -0.35 -28.90 17.54
C SER A 442 1.17 -28.94 17.72
N PRO A 443 1.68 -29.60 18.77
CA PRO A 443 3.12 -29.75 19.02
C PRO A 443 3.93 -30.30 17.83
N SER A 444 3.35 -31.21 17.04
CA SER A 444 4.00 -31.80 15.86
C SER A 444 4.39 -30.73 14.83
N VAL A 445 3.53 -29.72 14.65
CA VAL A 445 3.74 -28.61 13.70
C VAL A 445 4.56 -27.49 14.34
N ILE A 446 4.39 -27.26 15.66
CA ILE A 446 5.15 -26.25 16.41
C ILE A 446 6.66 -26.53 16.42
N SER A 447 7.05 -27.81 16.24
CA SER A 447 8.46 -28.19 16.15
C SER A 447 9.19 -27.60 14.94
N GLY A 448 8.44 -27.28 13.87
CA GLY A 448 8.95 -26.62 12.65
C GLY A 448 8.75 -25.11 12.62
N LYS A 449 9.20 -24.47 11.55
CA LYS A 449 8.86 -23.07 11.27
C LYS A 449 7.47 -22.98 10.68
N TYR A 450 6.70 -21.99 11.14
CA TYR A 450 5.42 -21.68 10.54
C TYR A 450 5.12 -20.20 10.57
N THR A 451 4.23 -19.78 9.68
CA THR A 451 3.64 -18.45 9.61
C THR A 451 2.15 -18.59 9.35
N PHE A 452 1.37 -17.63 9.82
CA PHE A 452 -0.04 -17.52 9.45
C PHE A 452 -0.47 -16.07 9.41
N ASP A 453 -1.54 -15.83 8.67
CA ASP A 453 -2.20 -14.55 8.61
C ASP A 453 -3.70 -14.71 8.40
N VAL A 454 -4.44 -13.83 9.07
CA VAL A 454 -5.89 -13.71 8.99
C VAL A 454 -6.19 -12.39 8.33
N LYS A 455 -6.87 -12.46 7.19
CA LYS A 455 -7.24 -11.30 6.39
C LYS A 455 -8.75 -11.28 6.20
N SER A 456 -9.29 -10.12 5.88
CA SER A 456 -10.68 -10.03 5.45
C SER A 456 -10.87 -9.16 4.21
N THR A 457 -11.99 -9.40 3.54
CA THR A 457 -12.50 -8.58 2.45
C THR A 457 -13.92 -8.17 2.78
N SER A 458 -14.31 -6.95 2.39
CA SER A 458 -15.64 -6.38 2.61
C SER A 458 -15.82 -5.12 1.77
N GLU A 459 -17.07 -4.79 1.43
CA GLU A 459 -17.43 -3.49 0.85
C GLU A 459 -17.39 -2.33 1.86
N ALA A 460 -17.46 -2.62 3.17
CA ALA A 460 -17.49 -1.63 4.25
C ALA A 460 -16.41 -1.94 5.32
N ILE A 461 -15.14 -1.73 4.96
CA ILE A 461 -13.99 -2.19 5.75
C ILE A 461 -13.61 -1.18 6.83
N VAL A 462 -13.25 -1.68 8.01
CA VAL A 462 -12.40 -0.92 8.93
C VAL A 462 -10.95 -1.20 8.55
N ASP A 463 -10.23 -0.17 8.16
CA ASP A 463 -8.81 -0.23 7.78
C ASP A 463 -8.12 1.12 8.08
N PHE A 464 -6.81 1.21 7.93
CA PHE A 464 -6.09 2.46 8.13
C PHE A 464 -4.84 2.58 7.26
N SER A 465 -4.56 3.82 6.86
CA SER A 465 -3.29 4.20 6.27
C SER A 465 -2.50 5.07 7.25
N HIS A 466 -1.19 5.18 7.03
CA HIS A 466 -0.32 5.94 7.91
C HIS A 466 0.85 6.57 7.17
N TYR A 467 1.40 7.61 7.77
CA TYR A 467 2.64 8.24 7.37
C TYR A 467 3.26 8.97 8.57
N PHE A 468 4.55 9.26 8.49
CA PHE A 468 5.29 9.93 9.55
C PHE A 468 5.66 11.34 9.14
N LEU A 469 5.67 12.27 10.09
CA LEU A 469 6.21 13.61 9.98
C LEU A 469 7.47 13.73 10.85
N VAL A 470 8.55 14.17 10.23
CA VAL A 470 9.84 14.43 10.86
C VAL A 470 10.09 15.93 10.83
N THR A 471 10.21 16.53 12.01
CA THR A 471 10.50 17.97 12.15
C THR A 471 11.97 18.18 12.45
N ILE A 472 12.69 18.82 11.52
CA ILE A 472 14.09 19.21 11.67
C ILE A 472 14.14 20.67 12.10
N GLN A 473 14.58 20.91 13.33
CA GLN A 473 14.81 22.25 13.84
C GLN A 473 16.07 22.87 13.22
N ARG A 474 15.97 24.11 12.71
CA ARG A 474 17.09 24.95 12.28
C ARG A 474 17.08 26.27 13.06
N PRO A 475 18.20 27.00 13.16
CA PRO A 475 18.31 28.21 13.98
C PRO A 475 17.26 29.31 13.71
N ARG A 476 16.72 29.38 12.48
CA ARG A 476 15.72 30.41 12.07
C ARG A 476 14.46 29.83 11.43
N SER A 477 14.30 28.51 11.41
CA SER A 477 13.19 27.86 10.71
C SER A 477 13.05 26.41 11.14
N LYS A 478 11.86 25.83 11.02
CA LYS A 478 11.67 24.38 11.04
C LYS A 478 11.50 23.83 9.62
N VAL A 479 11.93 22.59 9.40
CA VAL A 479 11.67 21.85 8.16
C VAL A 479 10.88 20.60 8.50
N GLU A 480 9.68 20.52 7.96
CA GLU A 480 8.77 19.40 8.14
C GLU A 480 8.89 18.45 6.92
N ILE A 481 9.03 17.16 7.20
CA ILE A 481 9.25 16.12 6.21
C ILE A 481 8.32 14.94 6.48
N TYR A 482 7.37 14.70 5.58
CA TYR A 482 6.55 13.50 5.57
C TYR A 482 7.26 12.36 4.85
N THR A 483 7.21 11.17 5.43
CA THR A 483 7.92 9.96 5.01
C THR A 483 7.11 8.73 5.41
N SER A 484 7.28 7.61 4.69
CA SER A 484 6.68 6.32 5.04
C SER A 484 7.38 5.63 6.22
N ASN A 485 8.61 6.04 6.54
CA ASN A 485 9.40 5.43 7.61
C ASN A 485 9.84 6.46 8.66
N PRO A 486 9.80 6.10 9.96
CA PRO A 486 10.26 6.98 11.03
C PRO A 486 11.79 7.03 11.08
N ILE A 487 12.32 8.00 11.83
CA ILE A 487 13.77 8.24 11.93
C ILE A 487 14.32 7.83 13.29
N ILE A 488 15.33 6.95 13.27
CA ILE A 488 15.97 6.42 14.48
C ILE A 488 16.58 7.57 15.30
N GLY A 489 16.36 7.54 16.61
CA GLY A 489 16.92 8.51 17.56
C GLY A 489 16.24 9.89 17.53
N LYS A 490 15.16 10.06 16.75
CA LYS A 490 14.33 11.27 16.73
C LYS A 490 12.88 10.93 17.01
N SER A 491 12.21 11.75 17.81
CA SER A 491 10.76 11.61 18.00
C SER A 491 10.07 11.79 16.65
N SER A 492 9.19 10.86 16.32
CA SER A 492 8.42 10.84 15.07
C SER A 492 6.96 11.10 15.39
N GLU A 493 6.33 11.96 14.61
CA GLU A 493 4.89 12.21 14.66
C GLU A 493 4.22 11.32 13.61
N LEU A 494 3.39 10.38 14.05
CA LEU A 494 2.67 9.43 13.23
C LEU A 494 1.26 9.93 13.00
N PHE A 495 0.86 10.00 11.73
CA PHE A 495 -0.51 10.26 11.31
C PHE A 495 -1.15 8.94 10.91
N ILE A 496 -2.36 8.69 11.41
CA ILE A 496 -3.20 7.54 11.07
C ILE A 496 -4.50 8.06 10.48
N ASN A 497 -4.81 7.64 9.27
CA ASN A 497 -6.08 7.91 8.59
C ASN A 497 -6.92 6.63 8.59
N VAL A 498 -8.03 6.65 9.32
CA VAL A 498 -8.93 5.50 9.49
C VAL A 498 -10.01 5.50 8.39
N VAL A 499 -10.06 4.40 7.64
CA VAL A 499 -11.14 4.04 6.72
C VAL A 499 -12.24 3.37 7.54
N GLY A 500 -13.50 3.70 7.27
CA GLY A 500 -14.61 3.20 8.06
C GLY A 500 -14.74 3.86 9.44
N ALA A 501 -14.18 5.06 9.67
CA ALA A 501 -14.30 5.77 10.96
C ALA A 501 -15.75 5.93 11.46
N GLY A 502 -16.72 5.96 10.54
CA GLY A 502 -18.14 6.01 10.84
C GLY A 502 -18.72 4.75 11.49
N THR A 503 -18.03 3.61 11.44
CA THR A 503 -18.48 2.33 12.02
C THR A 503 -17.83 2.03 13.37
N ILE A 504 -16.82 2.80 13.77
CA ILE A 504 -16.08 2.58 15.03
C ILE A 504 -16.41 3.61 16.11
N ASN A 505 -16.26 3.22 17.39
CA ASN A 505 -16.27 4.17 18.49
C ASN A 505 -14.90 4.85 18.60
N ARG A 506 -14.83 6.09 18.10
CA ARG A 506 -13.60 6.89 18.00
C ARG A 506 -12.80 7.03 19.30
N HIS A 507 -13.46 6.95 20.46
CA HIS A 507 -12.84 7.13 21.78
C HIS A 507 -12.16 5.87 22.31
N THR A 508 -12.41 4.72 21.68
CA THR A 508 -11.86 3.42 22.11
C THR A 508 -10.60 3.01 21.35
N LEU A 509 -10.23 3.77 20.32
CA LEU A 509 -9.12 3.44 19.44
C LEU A 509 -7.78 3.52 20.18
N LYS A 510 -7.01 2.43 20.11
CA LYS A 510 -5.68 2.29 20.71
C LYS A 510 -4.69 1.84 19.64
N LEU A 511 -3.44 2.26 19.79
CA LEU A 511 -2.32 1.89 18.93
C LEU A 511 -1.29 1.05 19.70
N GLU A 512 -0.89 -0.06 19.09
CA GLU A 512 0.26 -0.85 19.51
C GLU A 512 1.31 -0.92 18.39
N LEU A 513 2.57 -0.79 18.77
CA LEU A 513 3.69 -1.18 17.93
C LEU A 513 3.93 -2.66 18.15
N ILE A 514 3.99 -3.43 17.08
CA ILE A 514 4.23 -4.86 17.11
C ILE A 514 5.39 -5.22 16.18
N THR A 515 6.04 -6.35 16.42
CA THR A 515 6.99 -6.91 15.46
C THR A 515 6.25 -7.42 14.21
N GLU A 516 7.00 -7.75 13.16
CA GLU A 516 6.47 -8.47 11.98
C GLU A 516 5.79 -9.82 12.32
N HIS A 517 6.01 -10.32 13.54
CA HIS A 517 5.47 -11.57 14.06
C HIS A 517 4.39 -11.35 15.13
N ASN A 518 3.80 -10.15 15.18
CA ASN A 518 2.72 -9.80 16.11
C ASN A 518 3.11 -9.93 17.60
N GLN A 519 4.40 -9.76 17.91
CA GLN A 519 4.87 -9.63 19.29
C GLN A 519 4.79 -8.16 19.69
N HIS A 520 4.22 -7.89 20.87
CA HIS A 520 4.09 -6.54 21.38
C HIS A 520 5.46 -5.87 21.58
N ILE A 521 5.60 -4.63 21.11
CA ILE A 521 6.78 -3.78 21.33
C ILE A 521 6.44 -2.67 22.33
N GLN A 522 5.39 -1.89 22.04
CA GLN A 522 5.03 -0.70 22.83
C GLN A 522 3.57 -0.28 22.58
N ASN A 523 2.87 0.16 23.64
CA ASN A 523 1.61 0.91 23.51
C ASN A 523 1.88 2.39 23.23
N VAL A 524 1.15 2.98 22.29
CA VAL A 524 1.30 4.38 21.90
C VAL A 524 -0.04 5.10 22.03
N ASN A 525 -0.02 6.27 22.68
CA ASN A 525 -1.21 7.07 22.86
C ASN A 525 -1.59 7.77 21.56
N LEU A 526 -2.86 7.63 21.18
CA LEU A 526 -3.45 8.35 20.06
C LEU A 526 -4.19 9.59 20.57
N THR A 527 -4.08 10.65 19.79
CA THR A 527 -4.86 11.88 19.96
C THR A 527 -5.60 12.16 18.65
N SER A 528 -6.82 12.69 18.72
CA SER A 528 -7.56 13.14 17.54
C SER A 528 -7.97 14.58 17.73
N ASN A 529 -7.61 15.42 16.76
CA ASN A 529 -8.15 16.78 16.64
C ASN A 529 -9.34 16.83 15.67
N ASP A 530 -9.70 15.68 15.11
CA ASP A 530 -10.79 15.52 14.16
C ASP A 530 -12.07 15.12 14.91
N THR A 531 -13.14 15.90 14.72
CA THR A 531 -14.45 15.62 15.31
C THR A 531 -15.06 14.34 14.76
N ASP A 532 -14.70 13.94 13.54
CA ASP A 532 -15.26 12.77 12.88
C ASP A 532 -14.47 11.49 13.19
N GLY A 533 -13.36 11.59 13.93
CA GLY A 533 -12.51 10.45 14.27
C GLY A 533 -11.86 9.79 13.05
N LYS A 534 -11.68 10.52 11.94
CA LYS A 534 -11.04 10.00 10.72
C LYS A 534 -9.51 10.01 10.82
N ARG A 535 -8.95 10.93 11.62
CA ARG A 535 -7.51 11.19 11.70
C ARG A 535 -7.03 11.18 13.14
N TYR A 536 -5.96 10.44 13.38
CA TYR A 536 -5.30 10.36 14.67
C TYR A 536 -3.82 10.68 14.54
N ILE A 537 -3.26 11.26 15.60
CA ILE A 537 -1.86 11.62 15.72
C ILE A 537 -1.28 10.92 16.94
N ALA A 538 -0.08 10.39 16.79
CA ALA A 538 0.73 9.85 17.87
C ALA A 538 2.15 10.39 17.78
N THR A 539 2.79 10.64 18.92
CA THR A 539 4.19 11.05 18.99
C THR A 539 4.96 10.07 19.84
N PHE A 540 6.00 9.45 19.28
CA PHE A 540 6.82 8.47 19.98
C PHE A 540 8.26 8.45 19.47
N LEU A 541 9.15 7.79 20.21
CA LEU A 541 10.50 7.49 19.75
C LEU A 541 10.47 6.13 19.04
N PRO A 542 10.78 6.05 17.74
CA PRO A 542 10.69 4.79 17.01
C PRO A 542 11.71 3.78 17.53
N PRO A 543 11.36 2.48 17.62
CA PRO A 543 12.31 1.41 17.85
C PRO A 543 13.42 1.39 16.79
N THR A 544 14.56 0.78 17.09
CA THR A 544 15.69 0.59 16.15
C THR A 544 15.53 -0.65 15.26
N ARG A 545 14.35 -1.27 15.26
CA ARG A 545 14.04 -2.53 14.57
C ARG A 545 12.77 -2.40 13.74
N PRO A 546 12.59 -3.24 12.70
CA PRO A 546 11.36 -3.26 11.92
C PRO A 546 10.12 -3.47 12.79
N LEU A 547 9.01 -2.82 12.43
CA LEU A 547 7.74 -2.93 13.17
C LEU A 547 6.53 -2.88 12.24
N LYS A 548 5.38 -3.27 12.75
CA LYS A 548 4.05 -2.99 12.20
C LYS A 548 3.23 -2.21 13.22
N LEU A 549 2.21 -1.50 12.74
CA LEU A 549 1.22 -0.84 13.58
C LEU A 549 0.02 -1.76 13.73
N LYS A 550 -0.51 -1.88 14.95
CA LYS A 550 -1.79 -2.53 15.22
C LYS A 550 -2.73 -1.51 15.85
N ILE A 551 -3.88 -1.27 15.22
CA ILE A 551 -4.98 -0.55 15.84
C ILE A 551 -5.98 -1.54 16.43
N LYS A 552 -6.55 -1.18 17.58
CA LYS A 552 -7.64 -1.94 18.21
C LYS A 552 -8.66 -1.01 18.83
N GLY A 553 -9.91 -1.44 18.92
CA GLY A 553 -10.97 -0.64 19.49
C GLY A 553 -12.28 -1.41 19.55
N ILE A 554 -13.37 -0.67 19.75
CA ILE A 554 -14.74 -1.18 19.78
C ILE A 554 -15.52 -0.53 18.62
N THR A 555 -16.30 -1.33 17.90
CA THR A 555 -17.21 -0.83 16.86
C THR A 555 -18.40 -0.10 17.48
N LYS A 556 -19.19 0.62 16.69
CA LYS A 556 -20.43 1.25 17.19
C LYS A 556 -21.48 0.22 17.62
N HIS A 557 -21.40 -1.01 17.13
CA HIS A 557 -22.24 -2.12 17.59
C HIS A 557 -21.69 -2.83 18.83
N GLY A 558 -20.58 -2.37 19.41
CA GLY A 558 -20.03 -2.91 20.66
C GLY A 558 -19.04 -4.06 20.50
N ASN A 559 -18.65 -4.42 19.27
CA ASN A 559 -17.74 -5.54 19.02
C ASN A 559 -16.27 -5.09 19.03
N PRO A 560 -15.34 -5.89 19.59
CA PRO A 560 -13.92 -5.59 19.49
C PRO A 560 -13.44 -5.79 18.05
N PHE A 561 -12.49 -4.96 17.60
CA PHE A 561 -11.80 -5.13 16.32
C PHE A 561 -10.29 -4.94 16.46
N GLU A 562 -9.53 -5.57 15.56
CA GLU A 562 -8.08 -5.39 15.39
C GLU A 562 -7.74 -5.24 13.90
N ARG A 563 -6.84 -4.31 13.56
CA ARG A 563 -6.25 -4.19 12.22
C ARG A 563 -4.75 -3.94 12.30
N ILE A 564 -3.99 -4.52 11.39
CA ILE A 564 -2.54 -4.41 11.29
C ILE A 564 -2.16 -3.69 9.99
N SER A 565 -1.12 -2.85 10.05
CA SER A 565 -0.60 -2.15 8.87
C SER A 565 -0.16 -3.12 7.77
N HIS A 566 -0.47 -2.77 6.53
CA HIS A 566 -0.13 -3.58 5.36
C HIS A 566 1.37 -3.75 5.16
N TYR A 567 2.15 -2.74 5.56
CA TYR A 567 3.58 -2.72 5.32
C TYR A 567 4.38 -2.89 6.61
N ILE A 568 5.56 -3.52 6.47
CA ILE A 568 6.59 -3.48 7.50
C ILE A 568 7.24 -2.11 7.44
N ILE A 569 7.18 -1.39 8.56
CA ILE A 569 7.82 -0.09 8.74
C ILE A 569 9.27 -0.35 9.12
N GLN A 570 10.18 0.31 8.40
CA GLN A 570 11.62 0.14 8.51
C GLN A 570 12.25 1.44 9.01
N PRO A 571 12.45 1.62 10.34
CA PRO A 571 13.08 2.82 10.89
C PRO A 571 14.43 3.11 10.20
N LYS A 572 14.63 4.37 9.79
CA LYS A 572 15.79 4.80 9.00
C LYS A 572 16.72 5.70 9.80
N SER A 573 18.02 5.62 9.57
CA SER A 573 19.01 6.53 10.18
C SER A 573 19.27 7.78 9.33
N VAL A 574 19.01 7.66 8.02
CA VAL A 574 19.11 8.75 7.06
C VAL A 574 17.76 8.93 6.37
N LEU A 575 17.28 10.17 6.28
CA LEU A 575 16.09 10.50 5.52
C LEU A 575 16.50 10.85 4.09
N LEU A 576 15.86 10.22 3.10
CA LEU A 576 15.84 10.66 1.71
C LEU A 576 14.47 11.28 1.43
N GLY A 577 14.42 12.33 0.62
CA GLY A 577 13.14 12.86 0.15
C GLY A 577 13.27 13.83 -1.01
N LEU A 578 12.20 13.94 -1.78
CA LEU A 578 12.09 14.87 -2.89
C LEU A 578 11.98 16.32 -2.37
N PHE A 579 12.94 17.18 -2.72
CA PHE A 579 12.95 18.58 -2.29
C PHE A 579 12.33 19.51 -3.33
N PHE A 580 12.66 19.33 -4.60
CA PHE A 580 12.23 20.21 -5.68
C PHE A 580 12.29 19.51 -7.03
N CYS A 581 11.23 19.62 -7.84
CA CYS A 581 11.26 19.28 -9.25
C CYS A 581 10.96 20.54 -10.06
N LYS A 582 11.85 20.91 -11.00
CA LYS A 582 11.74 22.17 -11.77
C LYS A 582 10.42 22.28 -12.53
N THR A 583 9.93 21.16 -13.05
CA THR A 583 8.79 21.07 -13.96
C THR A 583 7.62 20.30 -13.34
N GLU A 584 7.57 20.17 -12.00
CA GLU A 584 6.50 19.44 -11.28
C GLU A 584 6.24 18.05 -11.89
N ASN A 585 7.31 17.26 -12.04
CA ASN A 585 7.29 15.90 -12.59
C ASN A 585 6.76 15.80 -14.04
N THR A 586 6.88 16.88 -14.82
CA THR A 586 6.66 16.83 -16.27
C THR A 586 7.97 17.00 -17.03
N ILE A 587 8.05 16.55 -18.28
CA ILE A 587 9.19 16.83 -19.15
C ILE A 587 8.68 17.11 -20.55
N LYS A 588 9.09 18.21 -21.17
CA LYS A 588 8.73 18.46 -22.57
C LYS A 588 9.42 17.45 -23.47
N ARG A 589 8.80 17.08 -24.59
CA ARG A 589 9.46 16.31 -25.65
C ARG A 589 10.76 17.00 -26.09
N GLY A 590 11.87 16.25 -26.17
CA GLY A 590 13.22 16.80 -26.42
C GLY A 590 13.79 17.68 -25.29
N GLY A 591 13.02 17.92 -24.23
CA GLY A 591 13.34 18.84 -23.15
C GLY A 591 14.17 18.21 -22.03
N LYS A 592 14.48 19.03 -21.02
CA LYS A 592 15.16 18.61 -19.80
C LYS A 592 14.35 18.97 -18.57
N SER A 593 14.41 18.11 -17.56
CA SER A 593 13.98 18.43 -16.21
C SER A 593 15.11 18.14 -15.22
N THR A 594 15.10 18.85 -14.09
CA THR A 594 16.03 18.60 -12.99
C THR A 594 15.23 18.44 -11.71
N THR A 595 15.53 17.34 -11.03
CA THR A 595 14.95 17.02 -9.73
C THR A 595 16.04 17.04 -8.67
N VAL A 596 15.78 17.74 -7.57
CA VAL A 596 16.67 17.88 -6.42
C VAL A 596 16.11 17.07 -5.27
N PHE A 597 16.96 16.22 -4.73
CA PHE A 597 16.72 15.44 -3.53
C PHE A 597 17.45 16.06 -2.34
N ARG A 598 16.86 15.88 -1.18
CA ARG A 598 17.51 16.17 0.10
C ARG A 598 17.80 14.88 0.84
N LEU A 599 18.86 14.94 1.62
CA LEU A 599 19.28 13.89 2.53
C LEU A 599 19.46 14.52 3.92
N TYR A 600 19.02 13.84 4.97
CA TYR A 600 19.26 14.26 6.34
C TYR A 600 19.82 13.10 7.15
N ASN A 601 21.01 13.27 7.70
CA ASN A 601 21.61 12.28 8.59
C ASN A 601 21.18 12.56 10.03
N ALA A 602 20.32 11.72 10.58
CA ALA A 602 19.87 11.82 11.96
C ALA A 602 20.72 10.99 12.94
N ALA A 603 21.61 10.14 12.43
CA ALA A 603 22.49 9.31 13.23
C ALA A 603 23.49 10.17 14.05
N PRO A 604 23.98 9.66 15.19
CA PRO A 604 24.99 10.33 16.00
C PRO A 604 26.39 10.35 15.36
N VAL A 605 26.55 9.66 14.22
CA VAL A 605 27.79 9.50 13.47
C VAL A 605 27.61 9.97 12.02
N ASP A 606 28.72 10.30 11.37
CA ASP A 606 28.74 10.60 9.94
C ASP A 606 28.36 9.36 9.13
N LYS A 607 27.74 9.58 7.96
CA LYS A 607 27.29 8.49 7.07
C LYS A 607 27.87 8.68 5.68
N ASP A 608 28.39 7.60 5.12
CA ASP A 608 28.87 7.53 3.75
C ASP A 608 27.79 6.94 2.85
N LEU A 609 27.50 7.60 1.72
CA LEU A 609 26.36 7.32 0.87
C LEU A 609 26.82 7.02 -0.56
N VAL A 610 26.19 6.03 -1.19
CA VAL A 610 26.30 5.72 -2.62
C VAL A 610 24.93 5.89 -3.27
N ILE A 611 24.85 6.76 -4.27
CA ILE A 611 23.63 7.10 -4.99
C ILE A 611 23.64 6.40 -6.34
N LYS A 612 22.59 5.65 -6.62
CA LYS A 612 22.31 4.98 -7.89
C LYS A 612 20.95 5.45 -8.43
N VAL A 613 20.80 5.49 -9.74
CA VAL A 613 19.53 5.78 -10.41
C VAL A 613 19.28 4.67 -11.40
N ARG A 614 18.15 3.98 -11.26
CA ARG A 614 17.61 3.03 -12.24
C ARG A 614 16.43 3.73 -12.91
N ASP A 615 16.36 3.68 -14.23
CA ASP A 615 15.35 4.45 -14.96
C ASP A 615 14.74 3.65 -16.11
N LYS A 616 13.40 3.48 -16.08
CA LYS A 616 12.64 2.61 -16.99
C LYS A 616 12.95 2.90 -18.46
N ARG A 617 13.05 4.18 -18.84
CA ARG A 617 13.30 4.59 -20.25
C ARG A 617 14.66 5.23 -20.48
N GLY A 618 15.54 5.23 -19.48
CA GLY A 618 16.89 5.82 -19.60
C GLY A 618 16.91 7.33 -19.86
N PHE A 619 15.91 8.08 -19.42
CA PHE A 619 15.90 9.55 -19.49
C PHE A 619 16.89 10.17 -18.49
N ALA A 620 17.15 9.49 -17.37
CA ALA A 620 18.08 9.89 -16.34
C ALA A 620 19.50 10.02 -16.89
N GLN A 621 20.09 11.19 -16.72
CA GLN A 621 21.47 11.47 -17.08
C GLN A 621 22.42 10.97 -15.99
N PRO A 622 23.65 10.57 -16.34
CA PRO A 622 24.65 10.13 -15.37
C PRO A 622 24.87 11.15 -14.24
N LEU A 623 24.97 10.66 -13.01
CA LEU A 623 25.23 11.49 -11.85
C LEU A 623 26.67 12.01 -11.88
N ARG A 624 26.84 13.33 -11.69
CA ARG A 624 28.17 13.94 -11.54
C ARG A 624 28.97 13.40 -10.36
N ARG A 625 28.28 13.04 -9.27
CA ARG A 625 28.87 12.46 -8.04
C ARG A 625 27.92 11.43 -7.48
N THR A 626 28.36 10.17 -7.43
CA THR A 626 27.61 9.04 -6.87
C THR A 626 27.91 8.83 -5.39
N ARG A 627 29.09 9.24 -4.89
CA ARG A 627 29.47 9.12 -3.47
C ARG A 627 29.34 10.44 -2.73
N ARG A 628 28.84 10.39 -1.49
CA ARG A 628 28.71 11.56 -0.59
C ARG A 628 28.89 11.17 0.86
N ARG A 629 29.57 12.01 1.64
CA ARG A 629 29.56 11.94 3.11
C ARG A 629 28.61 12.99 3.66
N ILE A 630 27.72 12.59 4.57
CA ILE A 630 26.83 13.52 5.29
C ILE A 630 27.15 13.48 6.78
N ARG A 631 27.55 14.63 7.31
CA ARG A 631 27.88 14.78 8.73
C ARG A 631 26.65 14.57 9.61
N ARG A 632 26.86 14.07 10.83
CA ARG A 632 25.80 13.91 11.83
C ARG A 632 24.95 15.19 11.98
N GLY A 633 23.63 15.04 11.98
CA GLY A 633 22.67 16.13 12.13
C GLY A 633 22.66 17.16 10.98
N ARG A 634 23.33 16.90 9.86
CA ARG A 634 23.38 17.81 8.70
C ARG A 634 22.50 17.33 7.56
N MET A 635 22.09 18.30 6.72
CA MET A 635 21.42 18.03 5.46
C MET A 635 22.38 18.14 4.28
N GLY A 636 22.22 17.25 3.31
CA GLY A 636 22.84 17.30 2.00
C GLY A 636 21.80 17.38 0.89
N PHE A 637 22.25 17.76 -0.30
CA PHE A 637 21.39 17.82 -1.49
C PHE A 637 22.13 17.25 -2.70
N PHE A 638 21.41 16.54 -3.57
CA PHE A 638 21.90 16.11 -4.87
C PHE A 638 20.81 16.28 -5.91
N SER A 639 21.19 16.27 -7.19
CA SER A 639 20.23 16.41 -8.28
C SER A 639 20.41 15.31 -9.31
N VAL A 640 19.28 14.92 -9.90
CA VAL A 640 19.19 14.03 -11.06
C VAL A 640 18.62 14.86 -12.20
N SER A 641 19.29 14.84 -13.35
CA SER A 641 18.79 15.50 -14.57
C SER A 641 18.17 14.44 -15.47
N PHE A 642 17.06 14.78 -16.09
CA PHE A 642 16.32 13.92 -17.01
C PHE A 642 16.24 14.60 -18.37
N ARG A 643 16.37 13.84 -19.44
CA ARG A 643 16.20 14.30 -20.81
C ARG A 643 15.29 13.35 -21.56
N ALA A 644 14.19 13.89 -22.08
CA ALA A 644 13.29 13.15 -22.95
C ALA A 644 13.84 13.17 -24.39
N PRO A 645 13.79 12.04 -25.14
CA PRO A 645 14.10 12.03 -26.57
C PRO A 645 13.20 13.00 -27.36
N THR A 646 13.62 13.40 -28.56
CA THR A 646 12.81 14.27 -29.43
C THR A 646 11.66 13.52 -30.13
N ASN A 647 11.80 12.21 -30.31
CA ASN A 647 10.83 11.32 -30.95
C ASN A 647 9.90 10.60 -29.95
N VAL A 648 10.04 10.84 -28.64
CA VAL A 648 9.19 10.20 -27.64
C VAL A 648 7.74 10.67 -27.80
N ALA A 649 6.79 9.75 -27.70
CA ALA A 649 5.37 10.07 -27.78
C ALA A 649 4.94 10.97 -26.60
N ILE A 650 4.01 11.89 -26.86
CA ILE A 650 3.39 12.69 -25.79
C ILE A 650 2.55 11.78 -24.89
N GLY A 651 2.57 12.05 -23.59
CA GLY A 651 1.93 11.19 -22.58
C GLY A 651 2.74 9.94 -22.23
N THR A 652 3.98 9.83 -22.70
CA THR A 652 4.87 8.74 -22.28
C THR A 652 5.25 8.94 -20.81
N ASP A 653 5.03 7.90 -20.01
CA ASP A 653 5.47 7.81 -18.62
C ASP A 653 6.96 7.48 -18.53
N ASN A 654 7.66 8.02 -17.54
CA ASN A 654 8.98 7.53 -17.19
C ASN A 654 9.14 7.43 -15.69
N THR A 655 9.44 6.22 -15.20
CA THR A 655 9.64 5.93 -13.79
C THR A 655 11.12 5.72 -13.52
N ALA A 656 11.68 6.57 -12.66
CA ALA A 656 13.06 6.49 -12.20
C ALA A 656 13.11 6.20 -10.70
N THR A 657 13.85 5.18 -10.32
CA THR A 657 14.09 4.78 -8.94
C THR A 657 15.45 5.29 -8.49
N VAL A 658 15.44 6.16 -7.48
CA VAL A 658 16.65 6.70 -6.87
C VAL A 658 16.96 5.91 -5.62
N ILE A 659 18.13 5.25 -5.63
CA ILE A 659 18.58 4.35 -4.58
C ILE A 659 19.76 5.01 -3.88
N VAL A 660 19.69 5.11 -2.55
CA VAL A 660 20.79 5.58 -1.71
C VAL A 660 21.18 4.46 -0.75
N LEU A 661 22.40 3.94 -0.93
CA LEU A 661 23.01 2.97 -0.03
C LEU A 661 23.81 3.71 1.03
N VAL A 662 23.49 3.50 2.29
CA VAL A 662 24.18 4.06 3.45
C VAL A 662 25.22 3.05 3.93
N ASN A 663 26.42 3.50 4.24
CA ASN A 663 27.54 2.71 4.76
C ASN A 663 27.74 1.39 3.99
N ASN A 664 27.95 1.48 2.67
CA ASN A 664 28.14 0.31 1.80
C ASN A 664 26.97 -0.70 1.79
N GLY A 665 25.75 -0.29 2.17
CA GLY A 665 24.54 -1.11 2.04
C GLY A 665 23.92 -1.58 3.35
N GLU A 666 24.42 -1.16 4.51
CA GLU A 666 23.80 -1.41 5.82
C GLU A 666 22.34 -0.93 5.87
N GLU A 667 22.05 0.17 5.17
CA GLU A 667 20.71 0.71 5.03
C GLU A 667 20.50 1.16 3.58
N LYS A 668 19.35 0.78 3.01
CA LYS A 668 18.90 1.20 1.67
C LYS A 668 17.74 2.17 1.82
N LEU A 669 17.81 3.28 1.10
CA LEU A 669 16.74 4.26 0.93
C LEU A 669 16.35 4.28 -0.54
N ILE A 670 15.05 4.26 -0.81
CA ILE A 670 14.52 4.35 -2.17
C ILE A 670 13.50 5.49 -2.23
N GLU A 671 13.58 6.26 -3.30
CA GLU A 671 12.55 7.22 -3.70
C GLU A 671 12.28 7.06 -5.20
N THR A 672 11.01 7.00 -5.56
CA THR A 672 10.57 6.86 -6.95
C THR A 672 10.14 8.22 -7.49
N ILE A 673 10.64 8.59 -8.67
CA ILE A 673 10.13 9.72 -9.43
C ILE A 673 9.47 9.20 -10.69
N GLN A 674 8.18 9.48 -10.82
CA GLN A 674 7.47 9.35 -12.08
C GLN A 674 7.45 10.69 -12.79
N MET A 675 7.69 10.69 -14.09
CA MET A 675 7.61 11.87 -14.96
C MET A 675 6.68 11.59 -16.13
N ASN A 676 5.91 12.61 -16.54
CA ASN A 676 5.07 12.54 -17.72
C ASN A 676 5.63 13.42 -18.85
N VAL A 677 5.75 12.87 -20.06
CA VAL A 677 6.11 13.66 -21.24
C VAL A 677 4.93 14.52 -21.66
N ILE A 678 5.13 15.83 -21.68
CA ILE A 678 4.15 16.82 -22.15
C ILE A 678 4.59 17.46 -23.48
N PRO A 679 3.68 18.12 -24.22
CA PRO A 679 3.99 18.79 -25.48
C PRO A 679 5.17 19.78 -25.42
#